data_AF-A0A1X0Y0J7-F1
#
_entry.id   AF-A0A1X0Y0J7-F1
#
_cell.length_a   1.000
_cell.length_b   1.000
_cell.length_c   1.000
_cell.angle_alpha   90.00
_cell.angle_beta   90.00
_cell.angle_gamma   90.00
#
_symmetry.space_group_name_H-M   'P 1'
#
loop_
_entity.id
_entity.type
_entity.pdbx_description
1 polymer ?
#
loop_
_entity_poly.entity_id
_entity_poly.type
_entity_poly.pdbx_seq_one_letter_code
_entity_poly.pdbx_strand_id
1 'polypeptide(L)'
;MSRKLIAFLAATLVIAPLWGCGSNRDSGGGGSTVQTPNQVIATASFVGSTRCLSCHNDKSNWGHTLHKAVLRAPGSFSPAQAKTESFYAGTINAGLTALIGGQVIYFDYDGASWTANTASGPNTKYQTRIFEPADSTNPVPGQYTFQITDGTTTRNYKVLLTYGGEANYKQRYVVTGIGASKHISPIQYNDKGTGADQWVAYHAERWFNTTTNSLAEPPAEESFDGNCAGCHFTGYQLAKNGAGEEIADAVDDINGALDFDGDGSMDEINVGCEACHGAGSVHAETQNPAYIINPADLTPVEANMVCGQCHIRGKSIDKFTEFAEATATAPVQAPFPAKLDADGNLMKFRPGLDDLSTFYSFDSGDGSGAGSFTSQYWGGEPSSGDFQASVKHHQQYIDILQGPHSPTGSDPDVPRCYTCHDMHNNSDPGAHQVVTNRVDDGVKMTTANDNDTLCLSCHAGMPGPFVNLTKEDVANMTPNGAFNDQMDAVKKAVTDHTQHYYDPTKVDGTSGGVSRCSKCHMPKTAKSALKYDIHAHTFEVIEPAASKSTSPSAGVPNGCTSCHTAADDAALDALQAEFDEKFPKGTDGHLDETLRDPNLEYIGWAATGHANYADDPFNHWNADGSIPTSCAKCHSKVGFRDWALDGTVDAAAPIGQVLSCGTCHVNGQDPEMGNGNLGSTDMLYDDLATYTALANVVFPSGAALTLNNDSNMCMACHTGRKSKADVDAYVPGSNFGSVNPHYLAAAAVMFGTDAQGGYEYAAKTYAGQNDFSAVPGDDMTAFDTCTECHMSGNGKSTHQLVKPAINDCLPCHADDPSQPAYPNVDATNFKFSGIRNPANTTDYNGNGNTTESLKDEIRALEADLLTDIMTYAANPAGLNAPVVYDDATYPYWFNDTNGNGVVDPGENIYPNAYTAFDTTMIRAAYNYTFSVKEPHGYIHHPDYIAQLLIDSMEDLGTDIVARGYVRP
;
A
#
# COMPACT_ATOMS: atom_id res chain seq x y z
N MET A 1 32.01 -22.88 39.17
CA MET A 1 33.28 -22.18 39.52
C MET A 1 33.01 -20.70 39.26
N SER A 2 33.15 -19.70 40.14
CA SER A 2 33.97 -19.45 41.32
C SER A 2 33.22 -18.50 42.29
N ARG A 3 33.45 -18.70 43.60
CA ARG A 3 32.96 -17.91 44.76
C ARG A 3 33.82 -16.66 45.01
N LYS A 4 33.25 -15.65 45.71
CA LYS A 4 33.78 -14.75 46.79
C LYS A 4 32.74 -13.62 46.99
N LEU A 5 31.97 -13.39 48.08
CA LEU A 5 32.12 -13.37 49.56
C LEU A 5 33.23 -12.40 50.03
N ILE A 6 33.00 -11.29 50.76
CA ILE A 6 32.53 -11.08 52.17
C ILE A 6 32.32 -9.55 52.41
N ALA A 7 31.14 -9.05 52.86
CA ALA A 7 30.71 -8.65 54.23
C ALA A 7 31.23 -7.27 54.74
N PHE A 8 30.63 -6.46 55.63
CA PHE A 8 29.31 -6.26 56.26
C PHE A 8 29.48 -4.98 57.13
N LEU A 9 28.52 -4.05 57.19
CA LEU A 9 28.13 -3.36 58.45
C LEU A 9 26.86 -2.51 58.22
N ALA A 10 25.98 -2.56 59.23
CA ALA A 10 24.56 -2.33 59.15
C ALA A 10 24.08 -1.08 59.93
N ALA A 11 22.76 -0.83 59.78
CA ALA A 11 21.81 -0.02 60.57
C ALA A 11 21.32 1.24 59.82
N THR A 12 20.01 1.49 59.63
CA THR A 12 18.85 1.14 60.47
C THR A 12 17.52 1.32 59.71
N LEU A 13 16.58 0.36 59.94
CA LEU A 13 15.09 0.37 59.97
C LEU A 13 14.31 1.46 59.21
N VAL A 14 13.23 1.15 58.46
CA VAL A 14 11.90 0.59 58.87
C VAL A 14 11.32 -0.25 57.69
N ILE A 15 11.24 -1.59 57.71
CA ILE A 15 10.15 -2.52 58.16
C ILE A 15 8.76 -2.16 57.58
N ALA A 16 7.98 -2.99 56.86
CA ALA A 16 8.03 -4.41 56.47
C ALA A 16 6.88 -4.73 55.45
N PRO A 17 6.85 -5.93 54.84
CA PRO A 17 6.22 -6.23 53.56
C PRO A 17 4.89 -7.01 53.63
N LEU A 18 4.32 -7.17 52.43
CA LEU A 18 3.41 -8.20 51.93
C LEU A 18 3.40 -9.54 52.70
N TRP A 19 2.19 -10.09 52.90
CA TRP A 19 1.67 -11.47 52.73
C TRP A 19 0.12 -11.33 52.76
N GLY A 20 -0.74 -12.09 52.07
CA GLY A 20 -0.61 -13.28 51.24
C GLY A 20 -1.98 -13.64 50.62
N CYS A 21 -2.02 -14.79 49.95
CA CYS A 21 -3.20 -15.42 49.34
C CYS A 21 -4.33 -15.78 50.34
N GLY A 22 -5.56 -15.89 49.82
CA GLY A 22 -6.41 -17.05 50.11
C GLY A 22 -7.56 -16.90 51.12
N SER A 23 -8.78 -17.02 50.56
CA SER A 23 -9.99 -17.65 51.12
C SER A 23 -10.74 -17.03 52.32
N ASN A 24 -12.03 -16.73 52.04
CA ASN A 24 -13.22 -16.79 52.90
C ASN A 24 -13.04 -16.81 54.42
N ARG A 25 -13.62 -15.78 55.07
CA ARG A 25 -14.38 -15.95 56.30
C ARG A 25 -15.37 -14.80 56.51
N ASP A 26 -16.63 -15.18 56.61
CA ASP A 26 -17.70 -14.33 57.14
C ASP A 26 -17.38 -13.85 58.56
N SER A 27 -17.62 -12.56 58.80
CA SER A 27 -17.94 -12.04 60.13
C SER A 27 -18.83 -10.81 59.95
N GLY A 28 -20.11 -10.98 60.28
CA GLY A 28 -21.16 -9.99 60.06
C GLY A 28 -21.11 -8.77 60.98
N GLY A 29 -21.74 -7.69 60.52
CA GLY A 29 -22.14 -6.53 61.33
C GLY A 29 -22.21 -5.23 60.53
N GLY A 30 -23.40 -4.89 60.01
CA GLY A 30 -23.74 -3.56 59.50
C GLY A 30 -23.84 -3.46 57.98
N GLY A 31 -25.05 -3.70 57.44
CA GLY A 31 -25.33 -3.65 56.01
C GLY A 31 -25.17 -2.25 55.41
N SER A 32 -24.08 -2.06 54.68
CA SER A 32 -24.03 -1.22 53.49
C SER A 32 -23.59 -2.17 52.38
N THR A 33 -24.50 -2.54 51.48
CA THR A 33 -24.13 -3.30 50.28
C THR A 33 -23.17 -2.44 49.47
N VAL A 34 -21.88 -2.79 49.47
CA VAL A 34 -20.89 -2.15 48.62
C VAL A 34 -21.27 -2.51 47.18
N GLN A 35 -21.73 -1.52 46.42
CA GLN A 35 -22.05 -1.70 45.00
C GLN A 35 -20.77 -2.05 44.24
N THR A 36 -20.88 -3.00 43.30
CA THR A 36 -19.78 -3.27 42.35
C THR A 36 -19.64 -2.09 41.37
N PRO A 37 -18.46 -1.92 40.74
CA PRO A 37 -18.29 -0.85 39.75
C PRO A 37 -19.35 -0.85 38.64
N ASN A 38 -19.70 -2.03 38.10
CA ASN A 38 -20.77 -2.15 37.10
C ASN A 38 -22.16 -1.75 37.64
N GLN A 39 -22.45 -2.02 38.92
CA GLN A 39 -23.69 -1.57 39.55
C GLN A 39 -23.75 -0.05 39.70
N VAL A 40 -22.61 0.60 39.93
CA VAL A 40 -22.50 2.06 39.98
C VAL A 40 -22.71 2.65 38.58
N ILE A 41 -22.00 2.14 37.56
CA ILE A 41 -22.12 2.59 36.16
C ILE A 41 -23.56 2.43 35.66
N ALA A 42 -24.23 1.32 35.97
CA ALA A 42 -25.60 1.06 35.54
C ALA A 42 -26.64 2.09 36.04
N THR A 43 -26.31 2.89 37.06
CA THR A 43 -27.16 3.95 37.62
C THR A 43 -26.67 5.36 37.29
N ALA A 44 -25.56 5.50 36.57
CA ALA A 44 -25.02 6.77 36.15
C ALA A 44 -25.89 7.40 35.05
N SER A 45 -25.98 8.73 35.03
CA SER A 45 -26.50 9.52 33.92
C SER A 45 -25.41 9.97 32.96
N PHE A 46 -25.80 10.26 31.72
CA PHE A 46 -24.96 10.93 30.72
C PHE A 46 -24.67 12.38 31.15
N VAL A 47 -23.51 12.92 30.76
CA VAL A 47 -23.06 14.29 31.09
C VAL A 47 -22.49 15.08 29.90
N GLY A 48 -22.42 14.48 28.72
CA GLY A 48 -21.93 15.10 27.50
C GLY A 48 -20.40 15.10 27.37
N SER A 49 -19.91 15.07 26.14
CA SER A 49 -18.48 14.96 25.85
C SER A 49 -17.68 16.19 26.30
N THR A 50 -18.26 17.40 26.32
CA THR A 50 -17.57 18.59 26.87
C THR A 50 -17.18 18.41 28.33
N ARG A 51 -18.05 17.77 29.14
CA ARG A 51 -17.72 17.49 30.54
C ARG A 51 -16.51 16.56 30.62
N CYS A 52 -16.47 15.52 29.78
CA CYS A 52 -15.35 14.58 29.71
C CYS A 52 -14.04 15.28 29.29
N LEU A 53 -14.09 16.11 28.24
CA LEU A 53 -12.93 16.84 27.70
C LEU A 53 -12.34 17.87 28.66
N SER A 54 -13.11 18.33 29.66
CA SER A 54 -12.57 19.19 30.72
C SER A 54 -11.46 18.53 31.55
N CYS A 55 -11.46 17.19 31.61
CA CYS A 55 -10.43 16.38 32.28
C CYS A 55 -9.53 15.62 31.27
N HIS A 56 -10.08 15.22 30.12
CA HIS A 56 -9.42 14.43 29.07
C HIS A 56 -9.10 15.24 27.81
N ASN A 57 -8.49 16.41 27.97
CA ASN A 57 -8.18 17.28 26.83
C ASN A 57 -7.23 16.62 25.81
N ASP A 58 -6.45 15.62 26.22
CA ASP A 58 -5.61 14.81 25.33
C ASP A 58 -6.42 13.97 24.32
N LYS A 59 -7.73 13.77 24.57
CA LYS A 59 -8.67 13.07 23.68
C LYS A 59 -9.50 14.02 22.81
N SER A 60 -9.25 15.33 22.86
CA SER A 60 -10.01 16.35 22.11
C SER A 60 -9.98 16.18 20.58
N ASN A 61 -9.11 15.33 20.04
CA ASN A 61 -9.02 15.05 18.62
C ASN A 61 -10.10 14.09 18.10
N TRP A 62 -10.82 13.41 19.00
CA TRP A 62 -12.08 12.75 18.64
C TRP A 62 -13.05 13.70 17.89
N GLY A 63 -13.00 15.00 18.19
CA GLY A 63 -13.76 16.05 17.48
C GLY A 63 -13.39 16.26 15.99
N HIS A 64 -12.37 15.57 15.46
CA HIS A 64 -12.09 15.50 14.03
C HIS A 64 -12.76 14.32 13.31
N THR A 65 -13.25 13.34 14.07
CA THR A 65 -13.82 12.11 13.49
C THR A 65 -15.20 12.35 12.90
N LEU A 66 -15.60 11.50 11.95
CA LEU A 66 -16.96 11.54 11.40
C LEU A 66 -18.04 11.27 12.46
N HIS A 67 -17.69 10.57 13.54
CA HIS A 67 -18.59 10.34 14.69
C HIS A 67 -19.07 11.64 15.32
N LYS A 68 -18.21 12.67 15.40
CA LYS A 68 -18.58 14.02 15.89
C LYS A 68 -19.00 14.97 14.76
N ALA A 69 -18.49 14.75 13.55
CA ALA A 69 -18.73 15.67 12.46
C ALA A 69 -20.12 15.49 11.82
N VAL A 70 -20.64 14.27 11.66
CA VAL A 70 -21.62 13.96 10.59
C VAL A 70 -22.96 14.70 10.66
N LEU A 71 -23.41 15.12 11.84
CA LEU A 71 -24.65 15.90 12.01
C LEU A 71 -24.31 17.29 12.54
N ARG A 72 -24.81 18.34 11.88
CA ARG A 72 -24.47 19.74 12.20
C ARG A 72 -25.65 20.67 12.03
N ALA A 73 -25.63 21.78 12.76
CA ALA A 73 -26.39 22.96 12.36
C ALA A 73 -26.00 23.37 10.91
N PRO A 74 -26.96 23.70 10.04
CA PRO A 74 -26.65 23.99 8.66
C PRO A 74 -25.67 25.16 8.52
N GLY A 75 -24.57 24.95 7.80
CA GLY A 75 -23.57 25.99 7.56
C GLY A 75 -22.80 26.46 8.81
N SER A 76 -22.87 25.75 9.94
CA SER A 76 -22.21 26.13 11.18
C SER A 76 -21.61 24.93 11.92
N PHE A 77 -20.62 25.18 12.77
CA PHE A 77 -20.00 24.21 13.66
C PHE A 77 -20.12 24.69 15.10
N SER A 78 -20.52 23.80 16.00
CA SER A 78 -20.49 24.07 17.43
C SER A 78 -19.07 24.10 17.99
N PRO A 79 -18.85 24.62 19.21
CA PRO A 79 -17.53 24.58 19.82
C PRO A 79 -17.00 23.14 19.98
N ALA A 80 -17.87 22.13 20.21
CA ALA A 80 -17.45 20.73 20.25
C ALA A 80 -17.08 20.16 18.86
N GLN A 81 -17.44 20.87 17.77
CA GLN A 81 -17.12 20.53 16.38
C GLN A 81 -16.10 21.50 15.76
N ALA A 82 -15.55 22.46 16.51
CA ALA A 82 -14.61 23.47 15.98
C ALA A 82 -13.38 22.84 15.30
N LYS A 83 -12.95 21.66 15.77
CA LYS A 83 -11.87 20.89 15.17
C LYS A 83 -12.22 20.30 13.81
N THR A 84 -13.48 19.92 13.58
CA THR A 84 -14.00 19.47 12.28
C THR A 84 -13.93 20.60 11.25
N GLU A 85 -14.32 21.82 11.63
CA GLU A 85 -14.33 22.99 10.74
C GLU A 85 -12.97 23.20 10.08
N SER A 86 -11.89 23.19 10.87
CA SER A 86 -10.53 23.39 10.37
C SER A 86 -10.06 22.31 9.40
N PHE A 87 -10.54 21.07 9.54
CA PHE A 87 -10.05 19.92 8.79
C PHE A 87 -10.79 19.71 7.46
N TYR A 88 -12.11 19.90 7.46
CA TYR A 88 -12.94 19.75 6.26
C TYR A 88 -13.30 21.10 5.61
N ALA A 89 -12.58 22.18 5.98
CA ALA A 89 -12.77 23.50 5.42
C ALA A 89 -12.68 23.47 3.88
N GLY A 90 -13.68 24.04 3.21
CA GLY A 90 -13.72 24.15 1.75
C GLY A 90 -14.13 22.87 1.00
N THR A 91 -14.21 21.72 1.67
CA THR A 91 -14.69 20.47 1.08
C THR A 91 -16.02 20.01 1.67
N ILE A 92 -16.38 20.54 2.85
CA ILE A 92 -17.66 20.26 3.51
C ILE A 92 -18.81 21.07 2.92
N ASN A 93 -20.03 20.51 2.93
CA ASN A 93 -21.26 21.20 2.52
C ASN A 93 -21.35 21.60 1.04
N ALA A 94 -20.62 20.93 0.14
CA ALA A 94 -20.69 21.19 -1.30
C ALA A 94 -22.14 21.14 -1.84
N GLY A 95 -22.93 20.15 -1.40
CA GLY A 95 -24.35 20.04 -1.75
C GLY A 95 -25.18 21.24 -1.26
N LEU A 96 -25.01 21.65 0.01
CA LEU A 96 -25.72 22.79 0.58
C LEU A 96 -25.35 24.07 -0.16
N THR A 97 -24.05 24.28 -0.41
CA THR A 97 -23.53 25.43 -1.16
C THR A 97 -24.14 25.51 -2.56
N ALA A 98 -24.28 24.39 -3.26
CA ALA A 98 -24.94 24.35 -4.56
C ALA A 98 -26.41 24.77 -4.47
N LEU A 99 -27.15 24.26 -3.48
CA LEU A 99 -28.58 24.58 -3.31
C LEU A 99 -28.80 26.05 -2.97
N ILE A 100 -28.06 26.60 -2.00
CA ILE A 100 -28.18 28.03 -1.64
C ILE A 100 -27.68 28.96 -2.75
N GLY A 101 -26.79 28.46 -3.62
CA GLY A 101 -26.38 29.12 -4.86
C GLY A 101 -27.48 29.18 -5.94
N GLY A 102 -28.67 28.64 -5.66
CA GLY A 102 -29.84 28.68 -6.54
C GLY A 102 -30.10 27.39 -7.31
N GLN A 103 -29.38 26.31 -7.04
CA GLN A 103 -29.66 25.01 -7.65
C GLN A 103 -31.06 24.51 -7.26
N VAL A 104 -31.86 24.17 -8.28
CA VAL A 104 -33.17 23.53 -8.13
C VAL A 104 -33.01 22.05 -8.49
N ILE A 105 -33.63 21.18 -7.70
CA ILE A 105 -33.63 19.73 -7.93
C ILE A 105 -35.05 19.29 -8.30
N TYR A 106 -35.17 18.66 -9.45
CA TYR A 106 -36.41 18.16 -10.03
C TYR A 106 -36.54 16.66 -9.79
N PHE A 107 -37.70 16.22 -9.32
CA PHE A 107 -37.98 14.82 -9.02
C PHE A 107 -38.92 14.23 -10.07
N ASP A 108 -38.39 13.27 -10.82
CA ASP A 108 -39.09 12.61 -11.91
C ASP A 108 -39.52 11.21 -11.49
N TYR A 109 -40.73 10.82 -11.88
CA TYR A 109 -41.27 9.48 -11.65
C TYR A 109 -41.71 8.86 -12.98
N ASP A 110 -41.07 7.75 -13.37
CA ASP A 110 -41.31 7.05 -14.63
C ASP A 110 -42.42 5.97 -14.55
N GLY A 111 -43.00 5.78 -13.36
CA GLY A 111 -43.97 4.71 -13.10
C GLY A 111 -43.42 3.55 -12.26
N ALA A 112 -42.10 3.47 -12.10
CA ALA A 112 -41.41 2.44 -11.33
C ALA A 112 -40.38 3.01 -10.34
N SER A 113 -39.67 4.08 -10.71
CA SER A 113 -38.55 4.61 -9.96
C SER A 113 -38.54 6.14 -9.92
N TRP A 114 -37.93 6.68 -8.85
CA TRP A 114 -37.72 8.11 -8.68
C TRP A 114 -36.29 8.49 -9.05
N THR A 115 -36.13 9.58 -9.78
CA THR A 115 -34.82 10.17 -10.11
C THR A 115 -34.78 11.65 -9.73
N ALA A 116 -33.59 12.15 -9.38
CA ALA A 116 -33.34 13.55 -9.06
C ALA A 116 -32.49 14.17 -10.17
N ASN A 117 -32.94 15.30 -10.72
CA ASN A 117 -32.34 15.95 -11.88
C ASN A 117 -32.11 17.43 -11.61
N THR A 118 -31.15 18.04 -12.30
CA THR A 118 -30.87 19.48 -12.22
C THR A 118 -31.69 20.32 -13.20
N ALA A 119 -32.52 19.68 -14.03
CA ALA A 119 -33.45 20.31 -14.96
C ALA A 119 -34.78 19.56 -14.99
N SER A 120 -35.88 20.27 -15.31
CA SER A 120 -37.21 19.66 -15.45
C SER A 120 -37.30 18.77 -16.69
N GLY A 121 -37.97 17.63 -16.55
CA GLY A 121 -38.30 16.71 -17.63
C GLY A 121 -39.82 16.52 -17.79
N PRO A 122 -40.25 15.72 -18.80
CA PRO A 122 -41.67 15.42 -19.01
C PRO A 122 -42.30 14.61 -17.87
N ASN A 123 -41.49 13.95 -17.05
CA ASN A 123 -41.93 13.09 -15.94
C ASN A 123 -41.80 13.77 -14.57
N THR A 124 -41.42 15.05 -14.52
CA THR A 124 -41.27 15.79 -13.27
C THR A 124 -42.60 15.88 -12.52
N LYS A 125 -42.58 15.47 -11.25
CA LYS A 125 -43.74 15.51 -10.35
C LYS A 125 -43.67 16.70 -9.41
N TYR A 126 -42.48 17.01 -8.90
CA TYR A 126 -42.23 18.17 -8.06
C TYR A 126 -40.79 18.61 -8.19
N GLN A 127 -40.51 19.84 -7.74
CA GLN A 127 -39.17 20.39 -7.63
C GLN A 127 -38.93 20.87 -6.20
N THR A 128 -37.64 20.94 -5.85
CA THR A 128 -37.19 21.37 -4.53
C THR A 128 -36.03 22.36 -4.65
N ARG A 129 -35.85 23.18 -3.63
CA ARG A 129 -34.67 24.04 -3.45
C ARG A 129 -34.45 24.36 -1.98
N ILE A 130 -33.22 24.72 -1.63
CA ILE A 130 -32.88 25.28 -0.32
C ILE A 130 -32.35 26.69 -0.52
N PHE A 131 -32.85 27.65 0.24
CA PHE A 131 -32.44 29.05 0.14
C PHE A 131 -32.43 29.74 1.50
N GLU A 132 -31.69 30.85 1.59
CA GLU A 132 -31.73 31.75 2.75
C GLU A 132 -33.01 32.59 2.70
N PRO A 133 -33.78 32.69 3.80
CA PRO A 133 -35.02 33.46 3.83
C PRO A 133 -34.75 34.94 3.46
N ALA A 134 -35.62 35.50 2.61
CA ALA A 134 -35.44 36.84 2.06
C ALA A 134 -35.72 37.95 3.08
N ASP A 135 -34.69 38.35 3.84
CA ASP A 135 -34.43 39.74 4.24
C ASP A 135 -33.09 40.14 3.62
N SER A 136 -33.16 40.93 2.55
CA SER A 136 -32.04 41.30 1.69
C SER A 136 -31.12 42.38 2.28
N THR A 137 -30.93 42.42 3.60
CA THR A 137 -29.97 43.36 4.22
C THR A 137 -29.05 42.75 5.28
N ASN A 138 -29.41 41.60 5.86
CA ASN A 138 -28.56 40.82 6.76
C ASN A 138 -28.96 39.33 6.69
N PRO A 139 -28.30 38.49 5.86
CA PRO A 139 -28.45 37.05 5.98
C PRO A 139 -28.09 36.63 7.41
N VAL A 140 -28.91 35.79 8.04
CA VAL A 140 -28.60 35.17 9.33
C VAL A 140 -28.02 33.78 9.02
N PRO A 141 -26.70 33.57 9.15
CA PRO A 141 -26.09 32.26 8.94
C PRO A 141 -26.81 31.21 9.78
N GLY A 142 -27.12 30.05 9.18
CA GLY A 142 -27.76 28.93 9.88
C GLY A 142 -29.29 28.87 9.82
N GLN A 143 -29.97 29.80 9.15
CA GLN A 143 -31.40 29.69 8.87
C GLN A 143 -31.65 29.46 7.38
N TYR A 144 -31.96 28.22 7.00
CA TYR A 144 -32.30 27.88 5.62
C TYR A 144 -33.73 27.34 5.52
N THR A 145 -34.37 27.65 4.40
CA THR A 145 -35.70 27.15 4.05
C THR A 145 -35.59 26.10 2.95
N PHE A 146 -36.08 24.89 3.21
CA PHE A 146 -36.35 23.88 2.19
C PHE A 146 -37.75 24.11 1.63
N GLN A 147 -37.84 24.32 0.33
CA GLN A 147 -39.10 24.50 -0.38
C GLN A 147 -39.33 23.35 -1.34
N ILE A 148 -40.57 22.85 -1.36
CA ILE A 148 -41.06 21.85 -2.29
C ILE A 148 -42.30 22.38 -3.00
N THR A 149 -42.38 22.17 -4.32
CA THR A 149 -43.54 22.60 -5.12
C THR A 149 -43.83 21.63 -6.26
N ASP A 150 -45.11 21.31 -6.47
CA ASP A 150 -45.61 20.53 -7.62
C ASP A 150 -46.12 21.43 -8.77
N GLY A 151 -45.85 22.74 -8.68
CA GLY A 151 -46.33 23.77 -9.60
C GLY A 151 -47.70 24.33 -9.26
N THR A 152 -48.48 23.66 -8.40
CA THR A 152 -49.79 24.14 -7.92
C THR A 152 -49.76 24.48 -6.43
N THR A 153 -49.09 23.64 -5.65
CA THR A 153 -48.96 23.74 -4.20
C THR A 153 -47.49 23.93 -3.86
N THR A 154 -47.22 24.84 -2.92
CA THR A 154 -45.86 25.08 -2.42
C THR A 154 -45.85 24.95 -0.90
N ARG A 155 -44.91 24.18 -0.36
CA ARG A 155 -44.68 24.03 1.08
C ARG A 155 -43.25 24.44 1.42
N ASN A 156 -43.07 25.05 2.58
CA ASN A 156 -41.79 25.53 3.09
C ASN A 156 -41.54 24.92 4.46
N TYR A 157 -40.34 24.42 4.68
CA TYR A 157 -39.89 23.81 5.92
C TYR A 157 -38.55 24.40 6.32
N LYS A 158 -38.27 24.50 7.62
CA LYS A 158 -36.96 24.94 8.11
C LYS A 158 -35.98 23.78 8.00
N VAL A 159 -34.79 24.02 7.45
CA VAL A 159 -33.69 23.06 7.53
C VAL A 159 -33.12 23.13 8.95
N LEU A 160 -33.25 22.04 9.69
CA LEU A 160 -32.79 21.93 11.07
C LEU A 160 -31.32 21.51 11.16
N LEU A 161 -30.91 20.53 10.35
CA LEU A 161 -29.53 20.01 10.35
C LEU A 161 -29.08 19.52 8.97
N THR A 162 -27.76 19.60 8.72
CA THR A 162 -27.12 18.86 7.63
C THR A 162 -26.61 17.53 8.14
N TYR A 163 -26.80 16.50 7.34
CA TYR A 163 -26.39 15.13 7.63
C TYR A 163 -25.42 14.65 6.55
N GLY A 164 -24.14 14.54 6.91
CA GLY A 164 -23.05 14.18 6.02
C GLY A 164 -22.56 15.35 5.16
N GLY A 165 -21.66 15.06 4.22
CA GLY A 165 -21.06 16.03 3.30
C GLY A 165 -19.60 16.34 3.59
N GLU A 166 -18.86 15.44 4.24
CA GLU A 166 -17.45 15.56 4.61
C GLU A 166 -16.52 15.04 3.48
N ALA A 167 -16.80 15.42 2.24
CA ALA A 167 -16.02 15.17 1.03
C ALA A 167 -15.91 13.70 0.53
N ASN A 168 -16.41 12.73 1.29
CA ASN A 168 -16.18 11.31 0.98
C ASN A 168 -17.43 10.50 0.65
N TYR A 169 -18.63 11.04 0.87
CA TYR A 169 -19.86 10.26 0.76
C TYR A 169 -21.05 11.08 0.27
N LYS A 170 -21.98 11.37 1.17
CA LYS A 170 -23.31 11.89 0.86
C LYS A 170 -23.73 12.93 1.87
N GLN A 171 -24.52 13.89 1.41
CA GLN A 171 -25.13 14.95 2.19
C GLN A 171 -26.65 14.94 2.03
N ARG A 172 -27.35 15.04 3.15
CA ARG A 172 -28.81 15.14 3.27
C ARG A 172 -29.19 16.25 4.25
N TYR A 173 -30.48 16.58 4.30
CA TYR A 173 -30.98 17.71 5.08
C TYR A 173 -32.18 17.25 5.91
N VAL A 174 -32.16 17.47 7.22
CA VAL A 174 -33.34 17.21 8.06
C VAL A 174 -34.11 18.51 8.22
N VAL A 175 -35.44 18.42 8.07
CA VAL A 175 -36.34 19.55 8.11
C VAL A 175 -37.35 19.42 9.26
N THR A 176 -37.85 20.56 9.72
CA THR A 176 -38.91 20.68 10.73
C THR A 176 -40.10 21.47 10.18
N GLY A 177 -41.24 21.41 10.87
CA GLY A 177 -42.51 22.02 10.46
C GLY A 177 -43.55 21.02 9.96
N ILE A 178 -43.34 19.72 10.18
CA ILE A 178 -44.28 18.62 9.86
C ILE A 178 -44.59 17.92 11.18
N GLY A 179 -45.69 18.33 11.84
CA GLY A 179 -45.94 17.93 13.23
C GLY A 179 -44.75 18.29 14.13
N ALA A 180 -44.49 17.45 15.13
CA ALA A 180 -43.32 17.55 16.00
C ALA A 180 -42.06 16.84 15.51
N SER A 181 -42.22 15.82 14.68
CA SER A 181 -41.12 15.01 14.20
C SER A 181 -40.28 15.73 13.14
N LYS A 182 -39.05 15.27 12.97
CA LYS A 182 -38.05 15.85 12.08
C LYS A 182 -37.82 14.88 10.95
N HIS A 183 -37.80 15.35 9.71
CA HIS A 183 -37.79 14.46 8.54
C HIS A 183 -36.61 14.72 7.62
N ILE A 184 -35.99 13.66 7.10
CA ILE A 184 -34.97 13.80 6.06
C ILE A 184 -35.67 14.21 4.75
N SER A 185 -35.19 15.28 4.13
CA SER A 185 -35.66 15.78 2.85
C SER A 185 -35.39 14.76 1.72
N PRO A 186 -36.08 14.86 0.57
CA PRO A 186 -35.91 13.88 -0.50
C PRO A 186 -34.59 14.05 -1.27
N ILE A 187 -33.75 15.01 -0.90
CA ILE A 187 -32.51 15.36 -1.60
C ILE A 187 -31.34 14.65 -0.94
N GLN A 188 -30.59 13.88 -1.73
CA GLN A 188 -29.23 13.46 -1.40
C GLN A 188 -28.25 14.02 -2.43
N TYR A 189 -27.16 14.61 -1.95
CA TYR A 189 -25.99 14.98 -2.74
C TYR A 189 -24.88 13.97 -2.50
N ASN A 190 -24.18 13.51 -3.52
CA ASN A 190 -23.01 12.64 -3.41
C ASN A 190 -21.74 13.41 -3.76
N ASP A 191 -20.81 13.54 -2.81
CA ASP A 191 -19.60 14.37 -2.97
C ASP A 191 -18.70 13.88 -4.11
N LYS A 192 -18.64 12.55 -4.29
CA LYS A 192 -17.86 11.89 -5.36
C LYS A 192 -18.69 11.56 -6.60
N GLY A 193 -19.97 11.93 -6.63
CA GLY A 193 -20.86 11.63 -7.74
C GLY A 193 -20.60 12.53 -8.96
N THR A 194 -20.75 11.96 -10.14
CA THR A 194 -20.65 12.69 -11.42
C THR A 194 -21.94 12.53 -12.22
N GLY A 195 -22.41 13.61 -12.85
CA GLY A 195 -23.62 13.56 -13.68
C GLY A 195 -24.86 13.12 -12.89
N ALA A 196 -25.53 12.05 -13.33
CA ALA A 196 -26.77 11.55 -12.72
C ALA A 196 -26.60 11.00 -11.30
N ASP A 197 -25.40 10.56 -10.91
CA ASP A 197 -25.14 10.02 -9.57
C ASP A 197 -24.79 11.10 -8.53
N GLN A 198 -24.68 12.37 -8.94
CA GLN A 198 -24.38 13.47 -8.03
C GLN A 198 -25.59 13.88 -7.18
N TRP A 199 -26.78 13.92 -7.78
CA TRP A 199 -28.04 14.20 -7.10
C TRP A 199 -28.91 12.95 -7.13
N VAL A 200 -29.28 12.44 -5.96
CA VAL A 200 -30.02 11.19 -5.81
C VAL A 200 -31.32 11.44 -5.07
N ALA A 201 -32.40 10.85 -5.58
CA ALA A 201 -33.69 10.84 -4.90
C ALA A 201 -33.62 9.95 -3.66
N TYR A 202 -33.84 10.51 -2.48
CA TYR A 202 -33.85 9.80 -1.21
C TYR A 202 -35.27 9.72 -0.66
N HIS A 203 -35.91 8.56 -0.76
CA HIS A 203 -37.30 8.37 -0.33
C HIS A 203 -38.28 9.42 -0.87
N ALA A 204 -38.12 9.77 -2.15
CA ALA A 204 -38.94 10.77 -2.84
C ALA A 204 -40.44 10.42 -2.84
N GLU A 205 -40.78 9.14 -2.73
CA GLU A 205 -42.14 8.63 -2.59
C GLU A 205 -42.87 9.11 -1.33
N ARG A 206 -42.15 9.50 -0.28
CA ARG A 206 -42.73 10.00 0.98
C ARG A 206 -43.27 11.44 0.86
N TRP A 207 -42.81 12.17 -0.16
CA TRP A 207 -43.09 13.59 -0.36
C TRP A 207 -44.10 13.85 -1.47
N PHE A 208 -44.56 12.81 -2.17
CA PHE A 208 -45.52 12.92 -3.27
C PHE A 208 -46.40 11.68 -3.40
N ASN A 209 -47.71 11.88 -3.41
CA ASN A 209 -48.66 10.79 -3.64
C ASN A 209 -48.90 10.64 -5.15
N THR A 210 -48.42 9.54 -5.73
CA THR A 210 -48.55 9.26 -7.17
C THR A 210 -49.97 8.91 -7.61
N THR A 211 -50.84 8.51 -6.67
CA THR A 211 -52.25 8.18 -6.96
C THR A 211 -53.10 9.44 -7.08
N THR A 212 -52.92 10.38 -6.15
CA THR A 212 -53.62 11.68 -6.18
C THR A 212 -52.88 12.73 -7.00
N ASN A 213 -51.64 12.43 -7.41
CA ASN A 213 -50.73 13.30 -8.14
C ASN A 213 -50.57 14.67 -7.47
N SER A 214 -50.24 14.66 -6.17
CA SER A 214 -50.10 15.85 -5.33
C SER A 214 -49.02 15.69 -4.26
N LEU A 215 -48.45 16.80 -3.78
CA LEU A 215 -47.53 16.78 -2.63
C LEU A 215 -48.13 16.07 -1.40
N ALA A 216 -47.32 15.25 -0.74
CA ALA A 216 -47.63 14.57 0.52
C ALA A 216 -46.68 15.04 1.63
N GLU A 217 -47.10 14.86 2.89
CA GLU A 217 -46.18 14.98 4.03
C GLU A 217 -45.71 13.60 4.44
N PRO A 218 -44.41 13.41 4.72
CA PRO A 218 -43.91 12.17 5.27
C PRO A 218 -44.55 11.92 6.65
N PRO A 219 -44.90 10.68 6.97
CA PRO A 219 -45.54 10.37 8.24
C PRO A 219 -44.52 10.23 9.38
N ALA A 220 -44.98 10.36 10.63
CA ALA A 220 -44.12 10.46 11.83
C ALA A 220 -43.25 9.21 12.06
N GLU A 221 -43.74 8.02 11.73
CA GLU A 221 -43.01 6.76 11.77
C GLU A 221 -41.81 6.71 10.82
N GLU A 222 -41.75 7.60 9.83
CA GLU A 222 -40.65 7.75 8.87
C GLU A 222 -39.76 8.96 9.19
N SER A 223 -39.85 9.46 10.43
CA SER A 223 -39.02 10.53 10.97
C SER A 223 -37.57 10.11 11.20
N PHE A 224 -36.70 11.11 11.22
CA PHE A 224 -35.33 11.00 11.68
C PHE A 224 -35.27 10.57 13.16
N ASP A 225 -36.22 11.04 13.98
CA ASP A 225 -36.31 10.77 15.42
C ASP A 225 -36.35 9.26 15.73
N GLY A 226 -37.20 8.52 15.03
CA GLY A 226 -37.39 7.09 15.24
C GLY A 226 -36.54 6.18 14.34
N ASN A 227 -35.93 6.71 13.28
CA ASN A 227 -35.19 5.88 12.32
C ASN A 227 -33.68 6.11 12.30
N CYS A 228 -33.19 7.24 12.80
CA CYS A 228 -31.79 7.62 12.66
C CYS A 228 -31.18 8.06 13.99
N ALA A 229 -31.87 8.91 14.76
CA ALA A 229 -31.33 9.49 15.99
C ALA A 229 -30.84 8.42 16.99
N GLY A 230 -31.52 7.27 17.08
CA GLY A 230 -31.11 6.18 17.99
C GLY A 230 -29.72 5.56 17.73
N CYS A 231 -29.13 5.71 16.53
CA CYS A 231 -27.73 5.33 16.28
C CYS A 231 -26.76 6.53 16.31
N HIS A 232 -27.31 7.75 16.28
CA HIS A 232 -26.54 8.96 16.03
C HIS A 232 -26.41 9.87 17.25
N PHE A 233 -27.33 9.82 18.20
CA PHE A 233 -27.37 10.69 19.37
C PHE A 233 -26.75 10.00 20.58
N THR A 234 -25.92 10.74 21.31
CA THR A 234 -25.41 10.26 22.60
C THR A 234 -26.48 10.44 23.65
N GLY A 235 -26.71 9.41 24.47
CA GLY A 235 -27.76 9.45 25.48
C GLY A 235 -29.18 9.48 24.90
N TYR A 236 -29.38 8.95 23.69
CA TYR A 236 -30.68 8.96 22.99
C TYR A 236 -31.85 8.57 23.90
N GLN A 237 -32.84 9.44 23.95
CA GLN A 237 -34.12 9.23 24.62
C GLN A 237 -35.27 9.65 23.70
N LEU A 238 -36.48 9.22 24.04
CA LEU A 238 -37.70 9.75 23.45
C LEU A 238 -38.39 10.64 24.48
N ALA A 239 -38.44 11.94 24.19
CA ALA A 239 -39.18 12.91 24.97
C ALA A 239 -40.58 13.10 24.36
N LYS A 240 -41.61 13.27 25.20
CA LYS A 240 -42.93 13.72 24.73
C LYS A 240 -42.98 15.23 24.77
N ASN A 241 -43.30 15.86 23.65
CA ASN A 241 -43.49 17.29 23.60
C ASN A 241 -44.80 17.70 24.32
N GLY A 242 -45.05 19.01 24.42
CA GLY A 242 -46.27 19.57 25.01
C GLY A 242 -47.59 19.18 24.30
N ALA A 243 -47.53 18.54 23.12
CA ALA A 243 -48.64 17.99 22.37
C ALA A 243 -48.79 16.45 22.50
N GLY A 244 -47.89 15.79 23.24
CA GLY A 244 -47.88 14.33 23.44
C GLY A 244 -47.22 13.54 22.32
N GLU A 245 -46.59 14.20 21.35
CA GLU A 245 -45.82 13.59 20.27
C GLU A 245 -44.39 13.30 20.74
N GLU A 246 -43.82 12.19 20.29
CA GLU A 246 -42.48 11.79 20.68
C GLU A 246 -41.42 12.38 19.76
N ILE A 247 -40.38 12.92 20.39
CA ILE A 247 -39.27 13.61 19.77
C ILE A 247 -37.98 12.97 20.28
N ALA A 248 -37.01 12.79 19.40
CA ALA A 248 -35.68 12.34 19.81
C ALA A 248 -34.99 13.40 20.67
N ASP A 249 -34.33 12.94 21.72
CA ASP A 249 -33.55 13.76 22.64
C ASP A 249 -32.14 13.18 22.76
N ALA A 250 -31.14 14.02 23.02
CA ALA A 250 -29.77 13.63 23.26
C ALA A 250 -29.29 14.20 24.60
N VAL A 251 -28.12 13.79 25.07
CA VAL A 251 -27.56 14.39 26.29
C VAL A 251 -27.24 15.87 26.07
N ASP A 252 -27.63 16.69 27.06
CA ASP A 252 -27.16 18.07 27.20
C ASP A 252 -25.64 18.16 27.13
N ASP A 253 -25.14 19.01 26.23
CA ASP A 253 -23.74 19.40 26.16
C ASP A 253 -23.66 20.91 25.94
N ILE A 254 -22.99 21.63 26.84
CA ILE A 254 -22.83 23.09 26.75
C ILE A 254 -22.20 23.58 25.43
N ASN A 255 -21.44 22.72 24.75
CA ASN A 255 -20.89 22.99 23.43
C ASN A 255 -21.51 22.10 22.33
N GLY A 256 -22.71 21.59 22.57
CA GLY A 256 -23.51 20.76 21.68
C GLY A 256 -23.80 21.43 20.33
N ALA A 257 -24.26 20.63 19.36
CA ALA A 257 -24.38 21.06 17.96
C ALA A 257 -25.64 21.87 17.68
N LEU A 258 -26.76 21.49 18.30
CA LEU A 258 -28.00 22.25 18.28
C LEU A 258 -28.87 21.86 19.48
N ASP A 259 -29.81 22.74 19.82
CA ASP A 259 -30.99 22.46 20.63
C ASP A 259 -32.01 21.74 19.73
N PHE A 260 -32.02 20.41 19.77
CA PHE A 260 -32.84 19.57 18.90
C PHE A 260 -34.26 19.41 19.45
N ASP A 261 -34.42 19.28 20.76
CA ASP A 261 -35.72 19.05 21.41
C ASP A 261 -36.48 20.36 21.73
N GLY A 262 -35.78 21.50 21.77
CA GLY A 262 -36.32 22.84 21.97
C GLY A 262 -36.44 23.25 23.44
N ASP A 263 -35.74 22.58 24.36
CA ASP A 263 -35.82 22.87 25.79
C ASP A 263 -34.95 24.07 26.25
N GLY A 264 -34.09 24.57 25.35
CA GLY A 264 -33.17 25.68 25.57
C GLY A 264 -31.74 25.29 25.94
N SER A 265 -31.47 24.00 26.07
CA SER A 265 -30.14 23.38 26.21
C SER A 265 -29.61 22.99 24.84
N MET A 266 -28.29 22.87 24.72
CA MET A 266 -27.65 22.43 23.48
C MET A 266 -27.34 20.93 23.60
N ASP A 267 -27.50 20.19 22.52
CA ASP A 267 -27.46 18.72 22.57
C ASP A 267 -26.24 18.13 21.88
N GLU A 268 -25.77 16.99 22.42
CA GLU A 268 -24.83 16.10 21.73
C GLU A 268 -25.53 15.15 20.76
N ILE A 269 -26.06 15.73 19.68
CA ILE A 269 -26.71 15.03 18.56
C ILE A 269 -25.73 14.22 17.66
N ASN A 270 -24.58 13.84 18.18
CA ASN A 270 -23.53 13.08 17.50
C ASN A 270 -23.10 11.88 18.36
N VAL A 271 -22.16 11.06 17.87
CA VAL A 271 -21.62 9.91 18.60
C VAL A 271 -20.45 10.37 19.49
N GLY A 272 -20.79 10.77 20.71
CA GLY A 272 -19.98 11.27 21.82
C GLY A 272 -19.22 10.21 22.59
N CYS A 273 -18.40 10.63 23.56
CA CYS A 273 -17.59 9.75 24.39
C CYS A 273 -18.44 8.65 25.05
N GLU A 274 -19.58 9.04 25.62
CA GLU A 274 -20.42 8.16 26.42
C GLU A 274 -21.20 7.13 25.57
N ALA A 275 -21.25 7.28 24.24
CA ALA A 275 -21.77 6.25 23.34
C ALA A 275 -20.89 4.98 23.34
N CYS A 276 -19.59 5.13 23.59
CA CYS A 276 -18.62 4.03 23.68
C CYS A 276 -18.23 3.68 25.11
N HIS A 277 -18.18 4.69 25.98
CA HIS A 277 -17.71 4.56 27.37
C HIS A 277 -18.85 4.41 28.40
N GLY A 278 -20.11 4.46 27.94
CA GLY A 278 -21.29 4.47 28.82
C GLY A 278 -21.46 5.79 29.57
N ALA A 279 -22.52 5.87 30.37
CA ALA A 279 -22.84 7.04 31.17
C ALA A 279 -21.75 7.34 32.22
N GLY A 280 -21.28 8.59 32.27
CA GLY A 280 -20.06 8.97 32.97
C GLY A 280 -20.22 9.90 34.17
N SER A 281 -21.43 10.27 34.59
CA SER A 281 -21.65 11.19 35.74
C SER A 281 -20.87 10.83 36.99
N VAL A 282 -20.97 9.59 37.47
CA VAL A 282 -20.29 9.16 38.70
C VAL A 282 -18.76 9.20 38.54
N HIS A 283 -18.25 8.84 37.37
CA HIS A 283 -16.83 9.00 37.05
C HIS A 283 -16.41 10.47 37.02
N ALA A 284 -17.18 11.34 36.37
CA ALA A 284 -16.90 12.77 36.26
C ALA A 284 -16.96 13.52 37.61
N GLU A 285 -17.66 12.97 38.59
CA GLU A 285 -17.73 13.47 39.97
C GLU A 285 -16.60 12.93 40.85
N THR A 286 -16.35 11.63 40.78
CA THR A 286 -15.41 10.94 41.69
C THR A 286 -13.99 10.84 41.15
N GLN A 287 -13.80 11.03 39.84
CA GLN A 287 -12.58 10.78 39.08
C GLN A 287 -12.06 9.35 39.20
N ASN A 288 -12.92 8.40 39.59
CA ASN A 288 -12.55 7.00 39.73
C ASN A 288 -12.67 6.28 38.39
N PRO A 289 -11.58 5.75 37.79
CA PRO A 289 -11.62 5.05 36.52
C PRO A 289 -12.46 3.76 36.56
N ALA A 290 -12.72 3.20 37.74
CA ALA A 290 -13.60 2.03 37.86
C ALA A 290 -15.08 2.34 37.56
N TYR A 291 -15.49 3.62 37.57
CA TYR A 291 -16.89 4.02 37.37
C TYR A 291 -17.19 4.53 35.95
N ILE A 292 -16.39 4.11 34.97
CA ILE A 292 -16.61 4.34 33.54
C ILE A 292 -16.12 3.11 32.76
N ILE A 293 -16.71 2.82 31.60
CA ILE A 293 -16.25 1.70 30.76
C ILE A 293 -15.03 2.12 29.97
N ASN A 294 -14.02 1.26 29.97
CA ASN A 294 -12.88 1.35 29.08
C ASN A 294 -12.90 0.14 28.13
N PRO A 295 -13.10 0.34 26.81
CA PRO A 295 -13.14 -0.76 25.85
C PRO A 295 -11.88 -1.65 25.83
N ALA A 296 -10.74 -1.17 26.34
CA ALA A 296 -9.52 -1.96 26.51
C ALA A 296 -9.64 -3.05 27.58
N ASP A 297 -10.53 -2.88 28.56
CA ASP A 297 -10.73 -3.80 29.68
C ASP A 297 -11.84 -4.84 29.40
N LEU A 298 -12.49 -4.74 28.23
CA LEU A 298 -13.55 -5.66 27.79
C LEU A 298 -13.00 -6.89 27.07
N THR A 299 -13.76 -7.99 27.10
CA THR A 299 -13.47 -9.15 26.23
C THR A 299 -13.56 -8.75 24.75
N PRO A 300 -12.91 -9.49 23.82
CA PRO A 300 -13.00 -9.18 22.39
C PRO A 300 -14.43 -9.08 21.87
N VAL A 301 -15.34 -9.94 22.34
CA VAL A 301 -16.77 -9.89 21.98
C VAL A 301 -17.41 -8.59 22.45
N GLU A 302 -17.31 -8.28 23.74
CA GLU A 302 -17.91 -7.08 24.33
C GLU A 302 -17.34 -5.79 23.72
N ALA A 303 -16.03 -5.74 23.48
CA ALA A 303 -15.35 -4.63 22.83
C ALA A 303 -15.87 -4.37 21.41
N ASN A 304 -16.07 -5.43 20.61
CA ASN A 304 -16.61 -5.29 19.26
C ASN A 304 -18.10 -4.91 19.26
N MET A 305 -18.88 -5.36 20.26
CA MET A 305 -20.29 -4.93 20.41
C MET A 305 -20.43 -3.42 20.63
N VAL A 306 -19.44 -2.75 21.24
CA VAL A 306 -19.44 -1.28 21.38
C VAL A 306 -19.53 -0.58 20.02
N CYS A 307 -18.82 -1.07 19.01
CA CYS A 307 -18.91 -0.57 17.63
C CYS A 307 -20.12 -1.15 16.90
N GLY A 308 -20.40 -2.42 17.16
CA GLY A 308 -21.51 -3.19 16.58
C GLY A 308 -22.88 -2.59 16.84
N GLN A 309 -23.08 -1.83 17.92
CA GLN A 309 -24.37 -1.17 18.18
C GLN A 309 -24.82 -0.18 17.07
N CYS A 310 -23.87 0.34 16.28
CA CYS A 310 -24.15 1.25 15.17
C CYS A 310 -23.73 0.69 13.81
N HIS A 311 -22.63 -0.09 13.76
CA HIS A 311 -22.09 -0.67 12.53
C HIS A 311 -22.75 -2.01 12.15
N ILE A 312 -24.07 -2.05 12.29
CA ILE A 312 -24.91 -3.24 12.07
C ILE A 312 -26.22 -2.88 11.36
N ARG A 313 -26.90 -3.89 10.82
CA ARG A 313 -28.28 -3.80 10.33
C ARG A 313 -29.12 -4.92 10.92
N GLY A 314 -30.33 -4.60 11.33
CA GLY A 314 -31.24 -5.51 12.00
C GLY A 314 -32.49 -4.78 12.48
N LYS A 315 -33.11 -5.31 13.53
CA LYS A 315 -34.32 -4.75 14.17
C LYS A 315 -34.24 -4.91 15.68
N SER A 316 -34.77 -3.95 16.43
CA SER A 316 -34.88 -4.07 17.89
C SER A 316 -35.60 -5.37 18.29
N ILE A 317 -35.25 -5.93 19.45
CA ILE A 317 -35.91 -7.15 19.95
C ILE A 317 -37.38 -6.87 20.24
N ASP A 318 -37.65 -5.80 20.97
CA ASP A 318 -39.01 -5.39 21.30
C ASP A 318 -39.61 -4.49 20.21
N LYS A 319 -40.93 -4.37 20.27
CA LYS A 319 -41.73 -3.49 19.42
C LYS A 319 -42.20 -2.30 20.24
N PHE A 320 -42.19 -1.14 19.61
CA PHE A 320 -42.50 0.15 20.22
C PHE A 320 -43.76 0.71 19.54
N THR A 321 -44.67 1.25 20.34
CA THR A 321 -45.82 2.03 19.85
C THR A 321 -45.38 3.38 19.31
N GLU A 322 -44.27 3.86 19.83
CA GLU A 322 -43.63 5.14 19.60
C GLU A 322 -43.21 5.36 18.13
N PHE A 323 -42.98 4.26 17.42
CA PHE A 323 -42.57 4.26 16.02
C PHE A 323 -43.67 3.77 15.07
N ALA A 324 -44.87 3.46 15.57
CA ALA A 324 -45.96 2.96 14.75
C ALA A 324 -46.80 4.11 14.16
N GLU A 325 -47.42 3.90 12.99
CA GLU A 325 -48.31 4.92 12.41
C GLU A 325 -49.46 5.24 13.38
N ALA A 326 -49.94 6.49 13.40
CA ALA A 326 -51.07 6.90 14.27
C ALA A 326 -52.36 6.09 14.00
N THR A 327 -52.48 5.49 12.81
CA THR A 327 -53.59 4.61 12.42
C THR A 327 -53.30 3.11 12.60
N ALA A 328 -52.07 2.75 12.94
CA ALA A 328 -51.67 1.37 13.16
C ALA A 328 -52.14 0.87 14.53
N THR A 329 -52.71 -0.33 14.56
CA THR A 329 -53.16 -0.98 15.80
C THR A 329 -52.08 -1.84 16.46
N ALA A 330 -50.85 -1.85 15.91
CA ALA A 330 -49.78 -2.75 16.34
C ALA A 330 -48.41 -2.02 16.46
N PRO A 331 -47.66 -2.28 17.55
CA PRO A 331 -46.26 -1.82 17.71
C PRO A 331 -45.31 -2.32 16.61
N VAL A 332 -44.23 -1.59 16.33
CA VAL A 332 -43.21 -1.93 15.31
C VAL A 332 -41.79 -1.97 15.89
N GLN A 333 -40.88 -2.71 15.25
CA GLN A 333 -39.47 -2.76 15.67
C GLN A 333 -38.69 -1.55 15.15
N ALA A 334 -37.87 -0.96 16.00
CA ALA A 334 -36.95 0.11 15.67
C ALA A 334 -35.79 -0.40 14.80
N PRO A 335 -35.19 0.44 13.94
CA PRO A 335 -34.03 0.08 13.13
C PRO A 335 -32.70 0.17 13.89
N PHE A 336 -32.70 0.36 15.21
CA PHE A 336 -31.50 0.45 16.05
C PHE A 336 -31.61 -0.44 17.30
N PRO A 337 -30.50 -0.77 17.99
CA PRO A 337 -30.54 -1.59 19.21
C PRO A 337 -31.33 -0.93 20.32
N ALA A 338 -32.43 -1.57 20.73
CA ALA A 338 -33.32 -1.11 21.78
C ALA A 338 -34.20 -2.25 22.30
N LYS A 339 -34.62 -2.13 23.55
CA LYS A 339 -35.64 -3.00 24.16
C LYS A 339 -36.50 -2.20 25.13
N LEU A 340 -37.53 -2.82 25.70
CA LEU A 340 -38.30 -2.25 26.80
C LEU A 340 -37.66 -2.61 28.14
N ASP A 341 -37.53 -1.64 29.03
CA ASP A 341 -37.16 -1.89 30.43
C ASP A 341 -38.33 -2.51 31.22
N ALA A 342 -38.12 -2.74 32.52
CA ALA A 342 -39.13 -3.33 33.39
C ALA A 342 -40.39 -2.46 33.56
N ASP A 343 -40.27 -1.15 33.32
CA ASP A 343 -41.35 -0.17 33.43
C ASP A 343 -42.03 0.09 32.07
N GLY A 344 -41.55 -0.56 31.00
CA GLY A 344 -42.07 -0.44 29.64
C GLY A 344 -41.55 0.79 28.90
N ASN A 345 -40.44 1.38 29.33
CA ASN A 345 -39.80 2.49 28.63
C ASN A 345 -38.73 1.98 27.66
N LEU A 346 -38.45 2.76 26.61
CA LEU A 346 -37.36 2.47 25.68
C LEU A 346 -36.00 2.50 26.41
N MET A 347 -35.27 1.41 26.27
CA MET A 347 -33.92 1.22 26.80
C MET A 347 -32.95 0.96 25.66
N LYS A 348 -31.85 1.72 25.64
CA LYS A 348 -30.73 1.53 24.70
C LYS A 348 -29.70 0.54 25.25
N PHE A 349 -28.95 -0.08 24.33
CA PHE A 349 -27.78 -0.89 24.65
C PHE A 349 -26.77 -0.08 25.47
N ARG A 350 -26.22 -0.65 26.55
CA ARG A 350 -25.17 -0.03 27.36
C ARG A 350 -23.83 -0.75 27.13
N PRO A 351 -22.80 -0.05 26.62
CA PRO A 351 -21.47 -0.62 26.41
C PRO A 351 -20.93 -1.31 27.66
N GLY A 352 -20.37 -2.52 27.50
CA GLY A 352 -19.71 -3.26 28.58
C GLY A 352 -20.61 -3.76 29.72
N LEU A 353 -21.93 -3.49 29.66
CA LEU A 353 -22.90 -3.96 30.66
C LEU A 353 -23.93 -4.93 30.08
N ASP A 354 -24.21 -4.79 28.78
CA ASP A 354 -25.26 -5.52 28.09
C ASP A 354 -24.68 -6.37 26.95
N ASP A 355 -25.41 -7.42 26.57
CA ASP A 355 -25.17 -8.17 25.33
C ASP A 355 -26.06 -7.60 24.21
N LEU A 356 -25.43 -7.21 23.09
CA LEU A 356 -26.09 -6.57 21.96
C LEU A 356 -27.23 -7.44 21.38
N SER A 357 -27.08 -8.77 21.40
CA SER A 357 -28.10 -9.71 20.89
C SER A 357 -29.42 -9.63 21.67
N THR A 358 -29.39 -9.12 22.91
CA THR A 358 -30.59 -8.92 23.73
C THR A 358 -31.34 -7.61 23.44
N PHE A 359 -30.76 -6.74 22.61
CA PHE A 359 -31.33 -5.45 22.19
C PHE A 359 -31.60 -5.40 20.69
N TYR A 360 -30.99 -6.28 19.90
CA TYR A 360 -31.08 -6.22 18.46
C TYR A 360 -31.07 -7.61 17.82
N SER A 361 -32.10 -7.89 17.03
CA SER A 361 -32.18 -9.06 16.15
C SER A 361 -31.47 -8.76 14.84
N PHE A 362 -30.46 -9.57 14.55
CA PHE A 362 -29.71 -9.63 13.29
C PHE A 362 -29.33 -11.10 13.05
N ASP A 363 -29.00 -11.47 11.82
CA ASP A 363 -28.43 -12.79 11.60
C ASP A 363 -26.94 -12.77 11.94
N SER A 364 -26.57 -13.51 12.99
CA SER A 364 -25.20 -13.66 13.46
C SER A 364 -24.46 -14.85 12.83
N GLY A 365 -25.13 -15.67 12.02
CA GLY A 365 -24.60 -16.90 11.42
C GLY A 365 -25.01 -18.18 12.16
N ASP A 366 -25.49 -18.08 13.40
CA ASP A 366 -25.91 -19.21 14.23
C ASP A 366 -27.36 -19.69 13.99
N GLY A 367 -28.09 -19.04 13.08
CA GLY A 367 -29.49 -19.35 12.77
C GLY A 367 -30.50 -18.84 13.80
N SER A 368 -30.10 -18.01 14.76
CA SER A 368 -30.98 -17.44 15.80
C SER A 368 -31.74 -16.16 15.38
N GLY A 369 -31.47 -15.62 14.18
CA GLY A 369 -32.02 -14.35 13.71
C GLY A 369 -33.53 -14.35 13.43
N ALA A 370 -34.24 -13.35 13.95
CA ALA A 370 -35.64 -13.11 13.61
C ALA A 370 -35.75 -12.20 12.37
N GLY A 371 -36.06 -12.79 11.22
CA GLY A 371 -36.40 -12.10 9.98
C GLY A 371 -35.54 -12.51 8.77
N SER A 372 -36.10 -12.40 7.57
CA SER A 372 -35.34 -12.57 6.32
C SER A 372 -34.73 -11.23 5.92
N PHE A 373 -33.42 -11.14 6.00
CA PHE A 373 -32.54 -10.04 5.62
C PHE A 373 -31.77 -10.33 4.31
N THR A 374 -32.17 -11.34 3.53
CA THR A 374 -31.42 -11.92 2.40
C THR A 374 -30.95 -10.88 1.38
N SER A 375 -31.74 -9.82 1.17
CA SER A 375 -31.38 -8.69 0.28
C SER A 375 -30.22 -7.80 0.77
N GLN A 376 -29.71 -8.03 1.98
CA GLN A 376 -28.63 -7.26 2.61
C GLN A 376 -27.25 -7.89 2.41
N TYR A 377 -27.18 -9.11 1.89
CA TYR A 377 -25.97 -9.91 1.83
C TYR A 377 -25.80 -10.56 0.46
N TRP A 378 -24.57 -10.62 -0.02
CA TRP A 378 -24.19 -11.41 -1.18
C TRP A 378 -24.11 -12.89 -0.76
N GLY A 379 -24.71 -13.78 -1.55
CA GLY A 379 -24.71 -15.23 -1.26
C GLY A 379 -25.80 -15.68 -0.29
N GLY A 380 -26.51 -14.74 0.33
CA GLY A 380 -27.56 -15.02 1.30
C GLY A 380 -27.13 -14.68 2.71
N GLU A 381 -27.97 -15.08 3.65
CA GLU A 381 -27.76 -14.84 5.07
C GLU A 381 -26.48 -15.49 5.60
N PRO A 382 -25.82 -14.92 6.63
CA PRO A 382 -24.75 -15.59 7.36
C PRO A 382 -25.06 -17.05 7.71
N SER A 383 -26.29 -17.33 8.19
CA SER A 383 -26.71 -18.69 8.57
C SER A 383 -26.91 -19.67 7.41
N SER A 384 -26.91 -19.21 6.15
CA SER A 384 -27.03 -20.09 4.99
C SER A 384 -25.74 -20.85 4.67
N GLY A 385 -24.58 -20.38 5.17
CA GLY A 385 -23.26 -20.90 4.82
C GLY A 385 -22.74 -20.44 3.45
N ASP A 386 -23.55 -19.70 2.68
CA ASP A 386 -23.18 -19.17 1.35
C ASP A 386 -22.78 -17.68 1.38
N PHE A 387 -22.85 -17.05 2.56
CA PHE A 387 -22.52 -15.63 2.76
C PHE A 387 -21.12 -15.28 2.24
N GLN A 388 -21.04 -14.20 1.44
CA GLN A 388 -19.76 -13.70 0.91
C GLN A 388 -19.36 -12.36 1.52
N ALA A 389 -20.30 -11.41 1.57
CA ALA A 389 -20.10 -10.09 2.12
C ALA A 389 -21.41 -9.30 2.22
N SER A 390 -21.38 -8.23 3.00
CA SER A 390 -22.46 -7.23 3.05
C SER A 390 -22.63 -6.41 1.76
N VAL A 391 -23.87 -5.97 1.50
CA VAL A 391 -24.27 -5.19 0.31
C VAL A 391 -24.55 -3.71 0.66
N LYS A 392 -24.86 -3.40 1.93
CA LYS A 392 -25.29 -2.07 2.38
C LYS A 392 -24.25 -1.44 3.31
N HIS A 393 -24.36 -0.13 3.49
CA HIS A 393 -23.57 0.59 4.48
C HIS A 393 -23.91 0.16 5.92
N HIS A 394 -22.94 0.32 6.84
CA HIS A 394 -22.97 -0.03 8.27
C HIS A 394 -23.28 -1.51 8.57
N GLN A 395 -22.54 -2.43 7.97
CA GLN A 395 -22.64 -3.86 8.25
C GLN A 395 -21.29 -4.51 8.63
N GLN A 396 -20.28 -3.69 8.95
CA GLN A 396 -18.92 -4.17 9.24
C GLN A 396 -18.88 -5.13 10.43
N TYR A 397 -19.79 -4.97 11.40
CA TYR A 397 -19.88 -5.90 12.54
C TYR A 397 -20.36 -7.30 12.11
N ILE A 398 -21.27 -7.40 11.13
CA ILE A 398 -21.68 -8.72 10.61
C ILE A 398 -20.54 -9.37 9.83
N ASP A 399 -19.89 -8.60 8.95
CA ASP A 399 -18.77 -9.10 8.16
C ASP A 399 -17.64 -9.66 9.04
N ILE A 400 -17.22 -8.94 10.10
CA ILE A 400 -16.14 -9.40 10.98
C ILE A 400 -16.52 -10.64 11.78
N LEU A 401 -17.79 -10.81 12.15
CA LEU A 401 -18.27 -12.02 12.85
C LEU A 401 -18.15 -13.27 11.97
N GLN A 402 -18.20 -13.13 10.65
CA GLN A 402 -18.11 -14.26 9.72
C GLN A 402 -16.67 -14.55 9.25
N GLY A 403 -15.75 -13.59 9.41
CA GLY A 403 -14.38 -13.71 8.93
C GLY A 403 -13.41 -14.42 9.89
N PRO A 404 -12.15 -14.62 9.47
CA PRO A 404 -11.09 -15.23 10.29
C PRO A 404 -10.69 -14.39 11.51
N HIS A 405 -11.07 -13.11 11.55
CA HIS A 405 -10.88 -12.21 12.70
C HIS A 405 -12.10 -12.17 13.64
N SER A 406 -13.00 -13.16 13.56
CA SER A 406 -14.22 -13.19 14.37
C SER A 406 -13.94 -13.29 15.87
N PRO A 407 -14.49 -12.38 16.70
CA PRO A 407 -14.29 -12.37 18.16
C PRO A 407 -14.99 -13.52 18.90
N THR A 408 -15.74 -14.38 18.21
CA THR A 408 -16.61 -15.41 18.81
C THR A 408 -15.85 -16.66 19.30
N GLY A 409 -14.55 -16.75 19.02
CA GLY A 409 -13.67 -17.80 19.55
C GLY A 409 -13.26 -17.59 21.02
N SER A 410 -12.72 -18.63 21.65
CA SER A 410 -12.14 -18.54 23.01
C SER A 410 -10.74 -17.91 23.04
N ASP A 411 -10.26 -17.40 21.92
CA ASP A 411 -8.91 -16.86 21.75
C ASP A 411 -8.87 -15.41 22.29
N PRO A 412 -8.06 -15.12 23.33
CA PRO A 412 -7.94 -13.78 23.90
C PRO A 412 -7.23 -12.78 22.97
N ASP A 413 -6.53 -13.25 21.94
CA ASP A 413 -5.68 -12.45 21.05
C ASP A 413 -6.40 -12.01 19.75
N VAL A 414 -7.70 -12.30 19.63
CA VAL A 414 -8.49 -11.92 18.45
C VAL A 414 -8.58 -10.39 18.31
N PRO A 415 -8.47 -9.85 17.08
CA PRO A 415 -8.62 -8.41 16.82
C PRO A 415 -9.95 -7.82 17.31
N ARG A 416 -9.86 -6.59 17.77
CA ARG A 416 -11.00 -5.72 18.11
C ARG A 416 -11.08 -4.63 17.05
N CYS A 417 -12.24 -4.01 16.82
CA CYS A 417 -12.36 -2.88 15.88
C CYS A 417 -11.26 -1.83 16.11
N TYR A 418 -10.97 -1.53 17.39
CA TYR A 418 -9.95 -0.54 17.73
C TYR A 418 -8.49 -1.00 17.56
N THR A 419 -8.26 -2.25 17.14
CA THR A 419 -6.93 -2.77 16.80
C THR A 419 -6.49 -2.20 15.45
N CYS A 420 -7.44 -2.02 14.53
CA CYS A 420 -7.20 -1.44 13.21
C CYS A 420 -7.66 0.01 13.10
N HIS A 421 -8.56 0.45 13.99
CA HIS A 421 -9.07 1.82 14.02
C HIS A 421 -8.76 2.51 15.36
N ASP A 422 -8.38 3.79 15.35
CA ASP A 422 -8.18 4.56 16.57
C ASP A 422 -9.07 5.81 16.56
N MET A 423 -10.10 5.76 17.40
CA MET A 423 -11.11 6.82 17.56
C MET A 423 -10.55 8.08 18.23
N HIS A 424 -9.37 7.97 18.86
CA HIS A 424 -8.69 9.08 19.50
C HIS A 424 -7.49 9.59 18.69
N ASN A 425 -7.21 9.01 17.51
CA ASN A 425 -6.02 9.34 16.72
C ASN A 425 -6.07 10.76 16.13
N ASN A 426 -4.89 11.33 15.92
CA ASN A 426 -4.64 12.71 15.52
C ASN A 426 -4.01 12.83 14.13
N SER A 427 -3.59 11.73 13.50
CA SER A 427 -2.70 11.80 12.33
C SER A 427 -3.41 11.89 10.97
N ASP A 428 -4.63 11.34 10.82
CA ASP A 428 -5.41 11.46 9.58
C ASP A 428 -6.92 11.14 9.78
N PRO A 429 -7.75 12.13 10.15
CA PRO A 429 -9.20 11.97 10.30
C PRO A 429 -9.96 11.58 9.01
N GLY A 430 -9.38 11.83 7.83
CA GLY A 430 -9.96 11.48 6.53
C GLY A 430 -9.80 10.00 6.16
N ALA A 431 -8.86 9.30 6.79
CA ALA A 431 -8.50 7.91 6.51
C ALA A 431 -9.29 6.88 7.35
N HIS A 432 -10.58 7.13 7.62
CA HIS A 432 -11.44 6.20 8.37
C HIS A 432 -10.86 5.77 9.74
N GLN A 433 -10.09 6.67 10.35
CA GLN A 433 -9.44 6.47 11.65
C GLN A 433 -8.54 5.22 11.67
N VAL A 434 -7.93 4.81 10.56
CA VAL A 434 -7.01 3.67 10.56
C VAL A 434 -5.79 3.96 11.44
N VAL A 435 -5.34 2.96 12.20
CA VAL A 435 -4.17 3.06 13.09
C VAL A 435 -2.91 3.31 12.26
N THR A 436 -2.15 4.33 12.64
CA THR A 436 -0.91 4.74 11.95
C THR A 436 0.37 4.36 12.68
N ASN A 437 0.24 3.85 13.91
CA ASN A 437 1.37 3.41 14.72
C ASN A 437 0.95 2.22 15.58
N ARG A 438 1.76 1.16 15.59
CA ARG A 438 1.59 0.03 16.50
C ARG A 438 2.88 -0.28 17.23
N VAL A 439 2.76 -0.81 18.45
CA VAL A 439 3.86 -1.37 19.20
C VAL A 439 3.51 -2.81 19.48
N ASP A 440 4.36 -3.73 19.03
CA ASP A 440 4.22 -5.17 19.25
C ASP A 440 5.61 -5.73 19.60
N ASP A 441 5.71 -6.58 20.61
CA ASP A 441 6.98 -7.09 21.17
C ASP A 441 8.05 -6.02 21.46
N GLY A 442 7.63 -4.80 21.79
CA GLY A 442 8.52 -3.66 22.06
C GLY A 442 9.05 -2.96 20.80
N VAL A 443 8.69 -3.44 19.60
CA VAL A 443 9.03 -2.82 18.32
C VAL A 443 7.94 -1.83 17.93
N LYS A 444 8.32 -0.57 17.70
CA LYS A 444 7.41 0.46 17.20
C LYS A 444 7.41 0.46 15.68
N MET A 445 6.25 0.28 15.08
CA MET A 445 6.02 0.27 13.64
C MET A 445 5.12 1.46 13.25
N THR A 446 5.51 2.20 12.22
CA THR A 446 4.60 3.12 11.54
C THR A 446 3.77 2.29 10.56
N THR A 447 2.45 2.38 10.66
CA THR A 447 1.54 1.54 9.88
C THR A 447 0.73 2.34 8.88
N ALA A 448 0.44 1.75 7.73
CA ALA A 448 -0.53 2.23 6.76
C ALA A 448 -1.20 1.04 6.06
N ASN A 449 -2.43 1.25 5.60
CA ASN A 449 -3.18 0.24 4.83
C ASN A 449 -2.57 0.01 3.45
N ASP A 450 -2.14 1.09 2.77
CA ASP A 450 -1.77 1.04 1.35
C ASP A 450 -0.35 0.54 1.08
N ASN A 451 0.46 0.35 2.13
CA ASN A 451 1.76 -0.30 2.05
C ASN A 451 1.79 -1.62 2.86
N ASP A 452 0.63 -2.16 3.24
CA ASP A 452 0.46 -3.44 3.96
C ASP A 452 1.08 -3.53 5.36
N THR A 453 1.81 -2.50 5.83
CA THR A 453 2.43 -2.49 7.17
C THR A 453 1.39 -2.59 8.29
N LEU A 454 0.15 -2.13 8.08
CA LEU A 454 -0.93 -2.34 9.04
C LEU A 454 -1.18 -3.84 9.29
N CYS A 455 -1.33 -4.63 8.22
CA CYS A 455 -1.56 -6.06 8.30
C CYS A 455 -0.30 -6.78 8.79
N LEU A 456 0.85 -6.48 8.18
CA LEU A 456 2.13 -7.10 8.51
C LEU A 456 2.58 -6.81 9.95
N SER A 457 2.14 -5.69 10.56
CA SER A 457 2.43 -5.40 11.96
C SER A 457 1.94 -6.49 12.92
N CYS A 458 0.95 -7.30 12.51
CA CYS A 458 0.53 -8.51 13.21
C CYS A 458 1.07 -9.76 12.52
N HIS A 459 0.88 -9.91 11.20
CA HIS A 459 1.15 -11.15 10.48
C HIS A 459 2.63 -11.49 10.30
N ALA A 460 3.56 -10.53 10.38
CA ALA A 460 4.99 -10.84 10.35
C ALA A 460 5.38 -11.71 11.55
N GLY A 461 5.99 -12.86 11.27
CA GLY A 461 6.42 -13.84 12.26
C GLY A 461 5.32 -14.81 12.70
N MET A 462 4.08 -14.63 12.23
CA MET A 462 2.99 -15.59 12.48
C MET A 462 3.12 -16.82 11.57
N PRO A 463 2.68 -18.01 12.01
CA PRO A 463 2.60 -19.19 11.14
C PRO A 463 1.83 -18.88 9.85
N GLY A 464 2.41 -19.24 8.70
CA GLY A 464 1.85 -18.98 7.38
C GLY A 464 2.82 -18.24 6.46
N PRO A 465 2.32 -17.48 5.46
CA PRO A 465 3.15 -16.88 4.39
C PRO A 465 4.24 -15.92 4.86
N PHE A 466 4.04 -15.28 6.02
CA PHE A 466 4.90 -14.23 6.54
C PHE A 466 5.74 -14.67 7.75
N VAL A 467 5.83 -15.99 8.00
CA VAL A 467 6.57 -16.55 9.15
C VAL A 467 8.03 -16.15 9.20
N ASN A 468 8.65 -15.91 8.04
CA ASN A 468 10.06 -15.54 7.91
C ASN A 468 10.31 -14.03 8.04
N LEU A 469 9.26 -13.20 8.16
CA LEU A 469 9.40 -11.77 8.42
C LEU A 469 9.46 -11.49 9.91
N THR A 470 10.33 -10.58 10.33
CA THR A 470 10.35 -10.05 11.70
C THR A 470 9.54 -8.76 11.82
N LYS A 471 9.18 -8.36 13.04
CA LYS A 471 8.53 -7.06 13.28
C LYS A 471 9.47 -5.90 12.94
N GLU A 472 10.77 -6.09 13.13
CA GLU A 472 11.81 -5.14 12.72
C GLU A 472 11.85 -4.95 11.20
N ASP A 473 11.67 -6.00 10.41
CA ASP A 473 11.59 -5.89 8.95
C ASP A 473 10.44 -4.97 8.53
N VAL A 474 9.27 -5.11 9.19
CA VAL A 474 8.12 -4.24 8.98
C VAL A 474 8.38 -2.81 9.47
N ALA A 475 9.03 -2.63 10.63
CA ALA A 475 9.34 -1.32 11.19
C ALA A 475 10.33 -0.53 10.32
N ASN A 476 11.22 -1.22 9.61
CA ASN A 476 12.26 -0.63 8.76
C ASN A 476 11.75 -0.27 7.35
N MET A 477 10.49 -0.58 7.02
CA MET A 477 9.84 -0.13 5.79
C MET A 477 9.61 1.38 5.82
N THR A 478 10.60 2.15 5.35
CA THR A 478 10.45 3.60 5.25
C THR A 478 9.65 4.00 4.01
N PRO A 479 8.79 5.02 4.08
CA PRO A 479 7.98 5.45 2.93
C PRO A 479 8.77 6.00 1.72
N ASN A 480 10.09 6.25 1.83
CA ASN A 480 10.88 6.96 0.80
C ASN A 480 12.41 6.69 0.87
N GLY A 481 12.87 5.55 1.39
CA GLY A 481 14.32 5.28 1.59
C GLY A 481 14.86 4.17 0.67
N ALA A 482 16.07 4.37 0.15
CA ALA A 482 16.80 3.47 -0.75
C ALA A 482 16.80 1.98 -0.32
N PHE A 483 16.86 1.10 -1.32
CA PHE A 483 16.95 -0.36 -1.17
C PHE A 483 18.01 -0.75 -0.13
N ASN A 484 17.53 -1.21 1.03
CA ASN A 484 18.33 -1.99 1.96
C ASN A 484 17.87 -3.46 1.87
N ASP A 485 18.72 -4.38 2.29
CA ASP A 485 18.45 -5.84 2.28
C ASP A 485 17.12 -6.23 2.98
N GLN A 486 16.56 -5.34 3.82
CA GLN A 486 15.33 -5.55 4.58
C GLN A 486 14.06 -5.22 3.79
N MET A 487 14.10 -4.24 2.87
CA MET A 487 12.98 -3.98 1.95
C MET A 487 12.76 -5.14 0.98
N ASP A 488 13.82 -5.86 0.61
CA ASP A 488 13.74 -7.01 -0.29
C ASP A 488 13.01 -8.20 0.33
N ALA A 489 13.15 -8.43 1.65
CA ALA A 489 12.48 -9.52 2.34
C ALA A 489 10.95 -9.33 2.37
N VAL A 490 10.47 -8.14 2.76
CA VAL A 490 9.03 -7.85 2.76
C VAL A 490 8.48 -7.84 1.33
N LYS A 491 9.18 -7.19 0.41
CA LYS A 491 8.77 -7.15 -1.00
C LYS A 491 8.64 -8.54 -1.59
N LYS A 492 9.62 -9.41 -1.33
CA LYS A 492 9.59 -10.80 -1.76
C LYS A 492 8.41 -11.53 -1.11
N ALA A 493 8.27 -11.49 0.20
CA ALA A 493 7.22 -12.23 0.90
C ALA A 493 5.82 -11.78 0.48
N VAL A 494 5.58 -10.48 0.32
CA VAL A 494 4.30 -9.95 -0.17
C VAL A 494 4.09 -10.32 -1.63
N THR A 495 5.10 -10.19 -2.49
CA THR A 495 4.99 -10.57 -3.91
C THR A 495 4.71 -12.07 -4.08
N ASP A 496 5.38 -12.91 -3.29
CA ASP A 496 5.18 -14.36 -3.29
C ASP A 496 3.77 -14.70 -2.79
N HIS A 497 3.29 -14.02 -1.75
CA HIS A 497 1.95 -14.28 -1.24
C HIS A 497 0.88 -13.86 -2.23
N THR A 498 0.95 -12.63 -2.76
CA THR A 498 -0.09 -12.02 -3.60
C THR A 498 0.00 -12.43 -5.05
N GLN A 499 1.13 -12.99 -5.50
CA GLN A 499 1.41 -13.29 -6.91
C GLN A 499 1.40 -12.05 -7.82
N HIS A 500 1.68 -10.89 -7.22
CA HIS A 500 1.70 -9.59 -7.86
C HIS A 500 2.94 -8.82 -7.38
N TYR A 501 3.52 -7.96 -8.20
CA TYR A 501 4.66 -7.15 -7.78
C TYR A 501 4.26 -6.17 -6.67
N TYR A 502 5.02 -6.16 -5.57
CA TYR A 502 4.83 -5.23 -4.46
C TYR A 502 5.69 -3.96 -4.63
N ASP A 503 5.02 -2.81 -4.76
CA ASP A 503 5.62 -1.47 -4.70
C ASP A 503 4.84 -0.60 -3.69
N PRO A 504 5.39 -0.35 -2.49
CA PRO A 504 4.74 0.49 -1.49
C PRO A 504 4.74 1.98 -1.82
N THR A 505 5.52 2.41 -2.82
CA THR A 505 5.62 3.84 -3.19
C THR A 505 4.52 4.27 -4.16
N LYS A 506 3.86 3.32 -4.83
CA LYS A 506 2.76 3.58 -5.77
C LYS A 506 1.41 3.51 -5.07
N VAL A 507 1.02 4.65 -4.47
CA VAL A 507 -0.22 4.81 -3.69
C VAL A 507 -1.51 4.93 -4.52
N ASP A 508 -1.44 5.11 -5.83
CA ASP A 508 -2.61 5.38 -6.69
C ASP A 508 -3.19 4.18 -7.46
N GLY A 509 -2.59 2.98 -7.33
CA GLY A 509 -3.04 1.79 -8.05
C GLY A 509 -2.70 1.79 -9.54
N THR A 510 -1.81 2.69 -10.00
CA THR A 510 -1.14 2.54 -11.29
C THR A 510 -0.08 1.42 -11.21
N SER A 511 0.24 0.83 -12.36
CA SER A 511 1.04 -0.39 -12.52
C SER A 511 2.22 -0.49 -11.53
N GLY A 512 2.15 -1.48 -10.64
CA GLY A 512 3.13 -1.76 -9.59
C GLY A 512 2.57 -1.80 -8.15
N GLY A 513 1.40 -1.19 -7.89
CA GLY A 513 0.76 -1.16 -6.56
C GLY A 513 -0.32 -2.24 -6.32
N VAL A 514 -0.24 -3.38 -7.01
CA VAL A 514 -1.31 -4.41 -7.07
C VAL A 514 -1.34 -5.37 -5.87
N SER A 515 -0.29 -5.42 -5.04
CA SER A 515 -0.15 -6.40 -3.95
C SER A 515 -0.74 -5.97 -2.60
N ARG A 516 -1.68 -5.04 -2.58
CA ARG A 516 -2.25 -4.55 -1.31
C ARG A 516 -3.22 -5.56 -0.71
N CYS A 517 -2.99 -5.95 0.54
CA CYS A 517 -3.82 -6.93 1.25
C CYS A 517 -5.30 -6.52 1.21
N SER A 518 -5.60 -5.25 1.46
CA SER A 518 -6.96 -4.70 1.49
C SER A 518 -7.71 -4.72 0.16
N LYS A 519 -7.03 -4.92 -0.99
CA LYS A 519 -7.70 -5.00 -2.29
C LYS A 519 -8.24 -6.41 -2.56
N CYS A 520 -7.55 -7.43 -2.06
CA CYS A 520 -7.96 -8.83 -2.20
C CYS A 520 -8.84 -9.30 -1.04
N HIS A 521 -8.45 -8.98 0.20
CA HIS A 521 -9.12 -9.44 1.43
C HIS A 521 -10.27 -8.57 1.88
N MET A 522 -10.37 -7.33 1.38
CA MET A 522 -11.44 -6.42 1.72
C MET A 522 -12.04 -5.80 0.46
N PRO A 523 -12.51 -6.57 -0.54
CA PRO A 523 -12.99 -6.01 -1.79
C PRO A 523 -14.17 -5.05 -1.55
N LYS A 524 -14.36 -4.07 -2.45
CA LYS A 524 -15.48 -3.13 -2.33
C LYS A 524 -16.78 -3.79 -2.78
N THR A 525 -17.65 -4.15 -1.83
CA THR A 525 -18.89 -4.91 -2.10
C THR A 525 -20.17 -4.13 -1.83
N ALA A 526 -20.09 -3.11 -0.98
CA ALA A 526 -21.24 -2.40 -0.45
C ALA A 526 -21.36 -0.96 -0.97
N LYS A 527 -22.56 -0.39 -0.85
CA LYS A 527 -22.90 0.98 -1.27
C LYS A 527 -23.28 1.90 -0.10
N SER A 528 -22.53 2.99 0.06
CA SER A 528 -22.88 4.15 0.89
C SER A 528 -23.56 5.23 0.05
N ALA A 529 -22.83 5.76 -0.94
CA ALA A 529 -23.23 6.85 -1.82
C ALA A 529 -23.16 6.40 -3.28
N LEU A 530 -22.02 5.85 -3.69
CA LEU A 530 -21.76 5.28 -5.02
C LEU A 530 -21.78 3.75 -4.96
N LYS A 531 -22.00 3.11 -6.11
CA LYS A 531 -21.93 1.65 -6.19
C LYS A 531 -20.50 1.21 -5.84
N TYR A 532 -20.37 0.25 -4.92
CA TYR A 532 -19.08 -0.34 -4.53
C TYR A 532 -18.07 0.67 -3.99
N ASP A 533 -18.46 1.45 -2.99
CA ASP A 533 -17.63 2.46 -2.33
C ASP A 533 -17.26 2.12 -0.88
N ILE A 534 -17.69 0.96 -0.38
CA ILE A 534 -17.33 0.42 0.95
C ILE A 534 -16.62 -0.93 0.79
N HIS A 535 -15.48 -1.07 1.46
CA HIS A 535 -14.72 -2.30 1.63
C HIS A 535 -15.46 -3.29 2.56
N ALA A 536 -15.57 -4.56 2.14
CA ALA A 536 -16.03 -5.65 3.00
C ALA A 536 -15.08 -5.83 4.18
N HIS A 537 -15.61 -6.17 5.36
CA HIS A 537 -14.81 -6.44 6.56
C HIS A 537 -14.78 -7.93 6.91
N THR A 538 -14.99 -8.80 5.92
CA THR A 538 -14.93 -10.25 6.09
C THR A 538 -13.48 -10.73 6.16
N PHE A 539 -12.52 -9.98 5.59
CA PHE A 539 -11.10 -10.34 5.50
C PHE A 539 -10.82 -11.62 4.69
N GLU A 540 -11.86 -12.20 4.10
CA GLU A 540 -11.77 -13.32 3.18
C GLU A 540 -11.70 -12.82 1.75
N VAL A 541 -10.95 -13.56 0.92
CA VAL A 541 -10.95 -13.32 -0.51
C VAL A 541 -12.27 -13.82 -1.07
N ILE A 542 -13.06 -12.91 -1.65
CA ILE A 542 -14.20 -13.30 -2.48
C ILE A 542 -13.62 -13.78 -3.81
N GLU A 543 -13.83 -15.06 -4.13
CA GLU A 543 -13.25 -15.69 -5.31
C GLU A 543 -14.01 -15.32 -6.60
N PRO A 544 -13.35 -15.38 -7.79
CA PRO A 544 -14.01 -15.14 -9.08
C PRO A 544 -15.32 -15.93 -9.27
N ALA A 545 -15.36 -17.20 -8.85
CA ALA A 545 -16.54 -18.06 -8.98
C ALA A 545 -17.77 -17.51 -8.24
N ALA A 546 -17.58 -16.76 -7.14
CA ALA A 546 -18.68 -16.16 -6.39
C ALA A 546 -19.46 -15.15 -7.25
N SER A 547 -18.83 -14.53 -8.25
CA SER A 547 -19.45 -13.50 -9.10
C SER A 547 -20.30 -14.07 -10.24
N LYS A 548 -20.23 -15.38 -10.52
CA LYS A 548 -20.92 -16.02 -11.64
C LYS A 548 -22.43 -15.85 -11.56
N SER A 549 -23.07 -15.71 -12.72
CA SER A 549 -24.54 -15.60 -12.83
C SER A 549 -25.29 -16.81 -12.26
N THR A 550 -24.62 -17.95 -12.18
CA THR A 550 -25.13 -19.22 -11.65
C THR A 550 -24.87 -19.44 -10.16
N SER A 551 -24.05 -18.59 -9.53
CA SER A 551 -23.73 -18.66 -8.09
C SER A 551 -24.89 -18.12 -7.23
N PRO A 552 -25.12 -18.64 -6.00
CA PRO A 552 -26.00 -18.01 -5.02
C PRO A 552 -25.66 -16.52 -4.76
N SER A 553 -24.39 -16.15 -4.94
CA SER A 553 -23.87 -14.78 -4.79
C SER A 553 -23.76 -13.99 -6.10
N ALA A 554 -24.48 -14.38 -7.15
CA ALA A 554 -24.38 -13.80 -8.49
C ALA A 554 -24.23 -12.27 -8.52
N GLY A 555 -23.19 -11.80 -9.23
CA GLY A 555 -22.90 -10.38 -9.39
C GLY A 555 -22.22 -9.69 -8.21
N VAL A 556 -21.80 -10.44 -7.17
CA VAL A 556 -20.94 -9.91 -6.10
C VAL A 556 -19.60 -9.43 -6.69
N PRO A 557 -19.12 -8.22 -6.33
CA PRO A 557 -17.76 -7.82 -6.66
C PRO A 557 -16.72 -8.68 -5.93
N ASN A 558 -15.64 -9.01 -6.62
CA ASN A 558 -14.53 -9.77 -6.04
C ASN A 558 -13.22 -8.96 -6.10
N GLY A 559 -12.18 -9.43 -5.42
CA GLY A 559 -10.88 -8.76 -5.36
C GLY A 559 -10.08 -8.79 -6.67
N CYS A 560 -10.46 -9.64 -7.61
CA CYS A 560 -9.73 -9.85 -8.87
C CYS A 560 -10.26 -8.94 -9.99
N THR A 561 -11.58 -8.83 -10.11
CA THR A 561 -12.27 -8.19 -11.26
C THR A 561 -12.15 -6.68 -11.31
N SER A 562 -11.62 -6.03 -10.26
CA SER A 562 -11.22 -4.63 -10.32
C SER A 562 -9.98 -4.40 -11.19
N CYS A 563 -9.19 -5.45 -11.45
CA CYS A 563 -7.94 -5.39 -12.21
C CYS A 563 -7.90 -6.37 -13.38
N HIS A 564 -8.53 -7.55 -13.23
CA HIS A 564 -8.65 -8.58 -14.27
C HIS A 564 -10.02 -8.49 -14.95
N THR A 565 -10.05 -8.20 -16.25
CA THR A 565 -11.31 -8.11 -16.99
C THR A 565 -11.95 -9.48 -17.18
N ALA A 566 -13.11 -9.70 -16.56
CA ALA A 566 -13.96 -10.87 -16.80
C ALA A 566 -15.39 -10.41 -17.11
N ALA A 567 -15.80 -10.51 -18.38
CA ALA A 567 -17.06 -9.95 -18.87
C ALA A 567 -18.26 -10.91 -18.73
N ASP A 568 -18.01 -12.21 -18.59
CA ASP A 568 -19.03 -13.26 -18.51
C ASP A 568 -18.58 -14.44 -17.62
N ASP A 569 -19.48 -15.41 -17.42
CA ASP A 569 -19.23 -16.58 -16.58
C ASP A 569 -18.07 -17.45 -17.09
N ALA A 570 -17.82 -17.49 -18.41
CA ALA A 570 -16.71 -18.27 -18.98
C ALA A 570 -15.36 -17.60 -18.68
N ALA A 571 -15.29 -16.27 -18.76
CA ALA A 571 -14.13 -15.51 -18.33
C ALA A 571 -13.89 -15.63 -16.81
N LEU A 572 -14.96 -15.68 -16.01
CA LEU A 572 -14.85 -15.95 -14.57
C LEU A 572 -14.36 -17.36 -14.27
N ASP A 573 -14.77 -18.37 -15.04
CA ASP A 573 -14.27 -19.75 -14.90
C ASP A 573 -12.77 -19.84 -15.24
N ALA A 574 -12.31 -19.13 -16.29
CA ALA A 574 -10.89 -19.03 -16.62
C ALA A 574 -10.10 -18.33 -15.50
N LEU A 575 -10.61 -17.20 -15.00
CA LEU A 575 -9.99 -16.46 -13.90
C LEU A 575 -9.97 -17.26 -12.59
N GLN A 576 -11.01 -18.06 -12.32
CA GLN A 576 -11.03 -18.98 -11.18
C GLN A 576 -9.97 -20.07 -11.34
N ALA A 577 -9.80 -20.64 -12.53
CA ALA A 577 -8.76 -21.65 -12.76
C ALA A 577 -7.35 -21.08 -12.52
N GLU A 578 -7.09 -19.85 -12.98
CA GLU A 578 -5.84 -19.15 -12.67
C GLU A 578 -5.67 -18.86 -11.17
N PHE A 579 -6.76 -18.49 -10.49
CA PHE A 579 -6.76 -18.30 -9.04
C PHE A 579 -6.40 -19.60 -8.31
N ASP A 580 -7.04 -20.71 -8.65
CA ASP A 580 -6.80 -22.02 -8.03
C ASP A 580 -5.35 -22.51 -8.26
N GLU A 581 -4.76 -22.21 -9.43
CA GLU A 581 -3.36 -22.52 -9.74
C GLU A 581 -2.37 -21.69 -8.91
N LYS A 582 -2.60 -20.38 -8.80
CA LYS A 582 -1.73 -19.43 -8.08
C LYS A 582 -1.89 -19.53 -6.55
N PHE A 583 -3.06 -19.94 -6.08
CA PHE A 583 -3.46 -19.99 -4.69
C PHE A 583 -3.97 -21.40 -4.33
N PRO A 584 -3.13 -22.44 -4.46
CA PRO A 584 -3.55 -23.81 -4.23
C PRO A 584 -3.93 -24.00 -2.76
N LYS A 585 -5.03 -24.72 -2.52
CA LYS A 585 -5.51 -25.07 -1.19
C LYS A 585 -5.05 -26.47 -0.80
N GLY A 586 -4.60 -26.63 0.44
CA GLY A 586 -4.30 -27.91 1.06
C GLY A 586 -5.56 -28.73 1.37
N THR A 587 -5.37 -29.91 1.95
CA THR A 587 -6.48 -30.83 2.29
C THR A 587 -7.41 -30.32 3.38
N ASP A 588 -6.98 -29.29 4.12
CA ASP A 588 -7.76 -28.57 5.13
C ASP A 588 -8.56 -27.39 4.55
N GLY A 589 -8.43 -27.14 3.24
CA GLY A 589 -9.11 -26.04 2.54
C GLY A 589 -8.41 -24.68 2.70
N HIS A 590 -7.29 -24.59 3.41
CA HIS A 590 -6.50 -23.38 3.53
C HIS A 590 -5.43 -23.30 2.44
N LEU A 591 -4.95 -22.09 2.14
CA LEU A 591 -3.86 -21.90 1.20
C LEU A 591 -2.61 -22.66 1.67
N ASP A 592 -2.07 -23.50 0.79
CA ASP A 592 -0.83 -24.22 1.03
C ASP A 592 0.19 -23.77 -0.02
N GLU A 593 1.00 -22.78 0.36
CA GLU A 593 2.01 -22.21 -0.53
C GLU A 593 3.08 -23.22 -0.93
N THR A 594 3.20 -24.36 -0.23
CA THR A 594 4.14 -25.43 -0.60
C THR A 594 3.67 -26.24 -1.81
N LEU A 595 2.38 -26.16 -2.16
CA LEU A 595 1.80 -26.79 -3.35
C LEU A 595 1.92 -25.94 -4.61
N ARG A 596 2.41 -24.70 -4.51
CA ARG A 596 2.59 -23.81 -5.65
C ARG A 596 3.66 -24.37 -6.59
N ASP A 597 3.37 -24.38 -7.89
CA ASP A 597 4.42 -24.55 -8.90
C ASP A 597 5.37 -23.35 -8.78
N PRO A 598 6.67 -23.54 -8.45
CA PRO A 598 7.62 -22.45 -8.31
C PRO A 598 7.99 -21.85 -9.68
N ASN A 599 7.04 -21.61 -10.60
CA ASN A 599 7.29 -20.88 -11.85
C ASN A 599 7.53 -19.39 -11.54
N LEU A 600 8.77 -19.20 -11.08
CA LEU A 600 9.56 -18.03 -10.73
C LEU A 600 9.84 -17.09 -11.92
N GLU A 601 9.22 -17.26 -13.08
CA GLU A 601 9.63 -16.54 -14.30
C GLU A 601 9.35 -15.03 -14.20
N TYR A 602 8.14 -14.64 -13.79
CA TYR A 602 7.81 -13.22 -13.60
C TYR A 602 8.45 -12.63 -12.33
N ILE A 603 8.46 -13.38 -11.22
CA ILE A 603 9.01 -12.92 -9.93
C ILE A 603 10.54 -12.77 -10.03
N GLY A 604 11.20 -13.72 -10.71
CA GLY A 604 12.63 -13.68 -10.99
C GLY A 604 13.01 -12.49 -11.87
N TRP A 605 12.26 -12.24 -12.95
CA TRP A 605 12.49 -11.07 -13.82
C TRP A 605 12.24 -9.74 -13.10
N ALA A 606 11.11 -9.63 -12.38
CA ALA A 606 10.71 -8.41 -11.68
C ALA A 606 11.67 -8.00 -10.55
N ALA A 607 12.47 -8.95 -10.05
CA ALA A 607 13.54 -8.69 -9.08
C ALA A 607 14.85 -8.19 -9.73
N THR A 608 14.98 -8.22 -11.06
CA THR A 608 16.19 -7.78 -11.76
C THR A 608 16.23 -6.26 -11.96
N GLY A 609 17.45 -5.72 -12.13
CA GLY A 609 17.63 -4.33 -12.53
C GLY A 609 16.91 -3.98 -13.84
N HIS A 610 16.73 -4.94 -14.76
CA HIS A 610 16.04 -4.74 -16.04
C HIS A 610 14.56 -4.38 -15.91
N ALA A 611 13.92 -4.76 -14.79
CA ALA A 611 12.52 -4.48 -14.50
C ALA A 611 12.33 -3.36 -13.46
N ASN A 612 13.41 -2.70 -13.01
CA ASN A 612 13.33 -1.74 -11.93
C ASN A 612 12.84 -0.35 -12.40
N TYR A 613 11.54 -0.12 -12.26
CA TYR A 613 10.89 1.15 -12.60
C TYR A 613 11.30 2.33 -11.71
N ALA A 614 12.04 2.12 -10.61
CA ALA A 614 12.39 3.19 -9.67
C ALA A 614 13.78 3.79 -9.93
N ASP A 615 14.68 3.06 -10.60
CA ASP A 615 16.07 3.49 -10.72
C ASP A 615 16.29 4.47 -11.89
N ASP A 616 17.36 5.26 -11.78
CA ASP A 616 17.75 6.27 -12.76
C ASP A 616 17.83 5.76 -14.21
N PRO A 617 18.34 4.54 -14.51
CA PRO A 617 18.43 4.05 -15.88
C PRO A 617 17.11 4.08 -16.67
N PHE A 618 15.95 4.00 -16.03
CA PHE A 618 14.66 4.07 -16.73
C PHE A 618 13.89 5.38 -16.50
N ASN A 619 14.37 6.21 -15.57
CA ASN A 619 13.70 7.45 -15.16
C ASN A 619 14.46 8.73 -15.54
N HIS A 620 15.71 8.61 -15.99
CA HIS A 620 16.58 9.74 -16.30
C HIS A 620 15.92 10.80 -17.20
N TRP A 621 15.17 10.34 -18.22
CA TRP A 621 14.52 11.20 -19.22
C TRP A 621 13.06 11.56 -18.89
N ASN A 622 12.56 11.27 -17.68
CA ASN A 622 11.17 11.58 -17.33
C ASN A 622 10.86 13.08 -17.45
N ALA A 623 11.82 13.93 -17.06
CA ALA A 623 11.69 15.38 -17.21
C ALA A 623 11.72 15.84 -18.68
N ASP A 624 12.39 15.08 -19.55
CA ASP A 624 12.52 15.36 -20.99
C ASP A 624 11.30 14.85 -21.79
N GLY A 625 10.45 14.01 -21.17
CA GLY A 625 9.21 13.51 -21.74
C GLY A 625 9.34 12.35 -22.74
N SER A 626 10.56 11.98 -23.12
CA SER A 626 10.83 10.82 -23.99
C SER A 626 12.29 10.35 -23.85
N ILE A 627 12.52 9.05 -24.05
CA ILE A 627 13.86 8.46 -24.08
C ILE A 627 14.44 8.64 -25.49
N PRO A 628 15.57 9.34 -25.67
CA PRO A 628 16.11 9.64 -26.99
C PRO A 628 16.57 8.37 -27.73
N THR A 629 16.55 8.37 -29.06
CA THR A 629 16.92 7.22 -29.93
C THR A 629 18.28 6.61 -29.56
N SER A 630 19.26 7.46 -29.22
CA SER A 630 20.60 7.04 -28.80
C SER A 630 20.66 6.25 -27.49
N CYS A 631 19.59 6.25 -26.70
CA CYS A 631 19.49 5.57 -25.40
C CYS A 631 18.36 4.53 -25.37
N ALA A 632 17.33 4.71 -26.20
CA ALA A 632 16.13 3.89 -26.20
C ALA A 632 16.38 2.39 -26.45
N LYS A 633 17.46 2.02 -27.16
CA LYS A 633 17.86 0.61 -27.39
C LYS A 633 17.90 -0.20 -26.09
N CYS A 634 18.46 0.36 -25.01
CA CYS A 634 18.72 -0.38 -23.77
C CYS A 634 17.88 0.07 -22.59
N HIS A 635 17.17 1.19 -22.76
CA HIS A 635 16.37 1.80 -21.71
C HIS A 635 14.86 1.74 -22.00
N SER A 636 14.44 0.97 -23.02
CA SER A 636 13.01 0.78 -23.32
C SER A 636 12.76 -0.51 -24.10
N LYS A 637 11.59 -1.12 -23.86
CA LYS A 637 11.08 -2.24 -24.68
C LYS A 637 11.04 -1.88 -26.16
N VAL A 638 10.41 -0.75 -26.50
CA VAL A 638 10.14 -0.39 -27.89
C VAL A 638 11.41 -0.05 -28.66
N GLY A 639 12.38 0.61 -28.01
CA GLY A 639 13.66 0.95 -28.64
C GLY A 639 14.53 -0.28 -28.89
N PHE A 640 14.52 -1.28 -28.00
CA PHE A 640 15.20 -2.55 -28.27
C PHE A 640 14.59 -3.28 -29.47
N ARG A 641 13.25 -3.36 -29.55
CA ARG A 641 12.56 -4.03 -30.65
C ARG A 641 12.82 -3.36 -32.00
N ASP A 642 12.86 -2.02 -32.00
CA ASP A 642 13.20 -1.24 -33.18
C ASP A 642 14.62 -1.57 -33.65
N TRP A 643 15.59 -1.50 -32.72
CA TRP A 643 16.97 -1.88 -32.98
C TRP A 643 17.13 -3.32 -33.49
N ALA A 644 16.38 -4.27 -32.93
CA ALA A 644 16.50 -5.67 -33.30
C ALA A 644 16.19 -5.94 -34.79
N LEU A 645 15.38 -5.09 -35.44
CA LEU A 645 15.01 -5.24 -36.85
C LEU A 645 16.21 -5.12 -37.78
N ASP A 646 16.99 -4.04 -37.65
CA ASP A 646 18.05 -3.70 -38.61
C ASP A 646 19.29 -3.00 -38.01
N GLY A 647 19.33 -2.85 -36.70
CA GLY A 647 20.44 -2.25 -35.96
C GLY A 647 20.26 -0.76 -35.67
N THR A 648 19.10 -0.18 -36.00
CA THR A 648 18.82 1.25 -35.81
C THR A 648 17.60 1.50 -34.91
N VAL A 649 17.61 2.62 -34.19
CA VAL A 649 16.44 3.11 -33.44
C VAL A 649 15.96 4.38 -34.11
N ASP A 650 14.82 4.30 -34.77
CA ASP A 650 14.27 5.33 -35.64
C ASP A 650 13.47 6.38 -34.88
N ALA A 651 12.91 6.01 -33.71
CA ALA A 651 12.07 6.90 -32.90
C ALA A 651 12.45 6.93 -31.42
N ALA A 652 12.25 8.10 -30.79
CA ALA A 652 12.35 8.23 -29.35
C ALA A 652 11.28 7.36 -28.67
N ALA A 653 11.64 6.69 -27.57
CA ALA A 653 10.74 5.82 -26.84
C ALA A 653 9.94 6.58 -25.78
N PRO A 654 8.71 6.15 -25.43
CA PRO A 654 7.95 6.74 -24.34
C PRO A 654 8.62 6.52 -22.97
N ILE A 655 8.42 7.46 -22.04
CA ILE A 655 8.80 7.34 -20.63
C ILE A 655 7.91 6.32 -19.87
N GLY A 656 8.32 5.93 -18.67
CA GLY A 656 7.56 4.98 -17.83
C GLY A 656 7.63 3.55 -18.32
N GLN A 657 8.70 3.19 -19.05
CA GLN A 657 8.97 1.83 -19.52
C GLN A 657 10.26 1.29 -18.90
N VAL A 658 10.31 -0.03 -18.78
CA VAL A 658 11.53 -0.80 -18.48
C VAL A 658 11.71 -1.85 -19.59
N LEU A 659 12.72 -2.71 -19.48
CA LEU A 659 12.77 -3.91 -20.31
C LEU A 659 11.72 -4.90 -19.79
N SER A 660 10.83 -5.35 -20.68
CA SER A 660 9.80 -6.36 -20.35
C SER A 660 9.88 -7.57 -21.25
N CYS A 661 8.98 -8.56 -21.09
CA CYS A 661 8.99 -9.81 -21.86
C CYS A 661 9.05 -9.57 -23.39
N GLY A 662 8.30 -8.58 -23.89
CA GLY A 662 8.30 -8.23 -25.32
C GLY A 662 9.59 -7.61 -25.84
N THR A 663 10.57 -7.36 -24.97
CA THR A 663 11.94 -6.98 -25.37
C THR A 663 12.64 -8.16 -26.04
N CYS A 664 12.42 -9.38 -25.56
CA CYS A 664 13.15 -10.58 -26.00
C CYS A 664 12.25 -11.64 -26.68
N HIS A 665 10.93 -11.60 -26.48
CA HIS A 665 10.00 -12.60 -27.04
C HIS A 665 9.09 -12.05 -28.15
N VAL A 666 8.82 -12.89 -29.17
CA VAL A 666 8.07 -12.52 -30.40
C VAL A 666 6.58 -12.30 -30.11
N ASN A 667 5.96 -13.19 -29.34
CA ASN A 667 4.53 -13.09 -28.97
C ASN A 667 4.26 -12.13 -27.79
N GLY A 668 5.26 -11.35 -27.38
CA GLY A 668 5.08 -10.19 -26.49
C GLY A 668 4.40 -8.99 -27.16
N GLN A 669 3.64 -9.20 -28.24
CA GLN A 669 2.86 -8.17 -28.93
C GLN A 669 1.49 -7.88 -28.29
N ASP A 670 1.16 -8.52 -27.17
CA ASP A 670 -0.01 -8.07 -26.41
C ASP A 670 0.32 -6.76 -25.65
N PRO A 671 -0.52 -5.72 -25.74
CA PRO A 671 -0.46 -4.55 -24.86
C PRO A 671 -0.64 -4.86 -23.35
N GLU A 672 -0.85 -6.12 -22.98
CA GLU A 672 -1.10 -6.60 -21.61
C GLU A 672 -0.13 -7.72 -21.19
N MET A 673 0.12 -7.89 -19.89
CA MET A 673 0.12 -9.25 -19.33
C MET A 673 -1.35 -9.60 -19.08
N GLY A 674 -2.04 -9.90 -20.17
CA GLY A 674 -3.49 -10.08 -20.24
C GLY A 674 -3.88 -10.97 -21.42
N ASN A 675 -3.11 -12.02 -21.64
CA ASN A 675 -3.69 -13.24 -22.20
C ASN A 675 -2.82 -14.40 -21.75
N GLY A 676 -3.41 -15.33 -21.01
CA GLY A 676 -2.77 -16.50 -20.38
C GLY A 676 -2.16 -17.49 -21.36
N ASN A 677 -1.25 -17.04 -22.22
CA ASN A 677 -0.44 -17.89 -23.07
C ASN A 677 1.04 -17.65 -22.73
N LEU A 678 1.41 -18.06 -21.51
CA LEU A 678 2.80 -18.21 -21.04
C LEU A 678 3.60 -19.29 -21.81
N GLY A 679 3.12 -19.71 -22.99
CA GLY A 679 3.62 -20.86 -23.74
C GLY A 679 4.44 -20.55 -24.98
N SER A 680 4.66 -19.27 -25.35
CA SER A 680 5.54 -18.98 -26.49
C SER A 680 7.00 -18.89 -26.02
N THR A 681 7.75 -19.95 -26.31
CA THR A 681 9.21 -20.00 -26.22
C THR A 681 9.90 -19.18 -27.31
N ASP A 682 9.15 -18.53 -28.21
CA ASP A 682 9.71 -17.92 -29.41
C ASP A 682 10.43 -16.61 -29.05
N MET A 683 11.76 -16.64 -29.15
CA MET A 683 12.64 -15.50 -28.92
C MET A 683 12.74 -14.65 -30.19
N LEU A 684 13.07 -13.36 -30.07
CA LEU A 684 13.38 -12.53 -31.25
C LEU A 684 14.53 -13.14 -32.06
N TYR A 685 15.47 -13.81 -31.37
CA TYR A 685 16.58 -14.51 -31.99
C TYR A 685 16.13 -15.69 -32.88
N ASP A 686 15.00 -16.34 -32.61
CA ASP A 686 14.50 -17.44 -33.45
C ASP A 686 14.02 -16.96 -34.83
N ASP A 687 13.75 -15.65 -34.99
CA ASP A 687 13.31 -15.02 -36.23
C ASP A 687 14.35 -14.01 -36.76
N LEU A 688 15.57 -14.49 -37.04
CA LEU A 688 16.63 -13.67 -37.66
C LEU A 688 16.28 -13.16 -39.08
N ALA A 689 15.22 -13.67 -39.70
CA ALA A 689 14.73 -13.15 -40.97
C ALA A 689 14.06 -11.79 -40.79
N THR A 690 13.39 -11.58 -39.66
CA THR A 690 12.78 -10.29 -39.26
C THR A 690 13.75 -9.45 -38.44
N TYR A 691 14.40 -10.04 -37.43
CA TYR A 691 15.27 -9.35 -36.48
C TYR A 691 16.75 -9.50 -36.88
N THR A 692 17.11 -8.90 -38.01
CA THR A 692 18.40 -9.15 -38.66
C THR A 692 19.61 -8.67 -37.85
N ALA A 693 19.42 -7.69 -36.96
CA ALA A 693 20.49 -7.15 -36.10
C ALA A 693 20.98 -8.16 -35.05
N LEU A 694 20.15 -9.15 -34.71
CA LEU A 694 20.51 -10.19 -33.74
C LEU A 694 21.40 -11.28 -34.34
N ALA A 695 21.56 -11.36 -35.67
CA ALA A 695 22.41 -12.36 -36.29
C ALA A 695 23.91 -12.11 -36.00
N ASN A 696 24.32 -10.84 -36.02
CA ASN A 696 25.64 -10.39 -35.59
C ASN A 696 25.52 -9.02 -34.94
N VAL A 697 25.90 -8.92 -33.67
CA VAL A 697 25.85 -7.68 -32.92
C VAL A 697 27.06 -6.82 -33.28
N VAL A 698 26.80 -5.58 -33.70
CA VAL A 698 27.87 -4.62 -34.04
C VAL A 698 28.33 -3.90 -32.77
N PHE A 699 29.60 -4.10 -32.42
CA PHE A 699 30.27 -3.45 -31.30
C PHE A 699 30.72 -2.03 -31.67
N PRO A 700 31.01 -1.15 -30.69
CA PRO A 700 31.49 0.21 -30.97
C PRO A 700 32.78 0.27 -31.81
N SER A 701 33.60 -0.79 -31.80
CA SER A 701 34.78 -0.94 -32.67
C SER A 701 34.46 -1.14 -34.15
N GLY A 702 33.20 -1.46 -34.47
CA GLY A 702 32.75 -1.91 -35.79
C GLY A 702 32.85 -3.42 -36.00
N ALA A 703 33.36 -4.18 -35.03
CA ALA A 703 33.35 -5.64 -35.08
C ALA A 703 31.91 -6.17 -35.02
N ALA A 704 31.57 -7.10 -35.92
CA ALA A 704 30.29 -7.80 -35.93
C ALA A 704 30.51 -9.20 -35.34
N LEU A 705 30.05 -9.44 -34.12
CA LEU A 705 30.32 -10.65 -33.34
C LEU A 705 29.02 -11.35 -32.96
N THR A 706 29.11 -12.65 -32.65
CA THR A 706 27.95 -13.49 -32.34
C THR A 706 28.35 -14.66 -31.46
N LEU A 707 27.48 -15.02 -30.50
CA LEU A 707 27.55 -16.28 -29.77
C LEU A 707 26.67 -17.37 -30.42
N ASN A 708 26.04 -17.06 -31.55
CA ASN A 708 25.14 -17.94 -32.29
C ASN A 708 23.94 -18.47 -31.47
N ASN A 709 23.53 -17.75 -30.42
CA ASN A 709 22.32 -18.04 -29.64
C ASN A 709 21.66 -16.75 -29.09
N ASP A 710 20.65 -16.94 -28.24
CA ASP A 710 19.85 -15.89 -27.59
C ASP A 710 20.68 -14.84 -26.82
N SER A 711 21.91 -15.16 -26.44
CA SER A 711 22.82 -14.23 -25.76
C SER A 711 23.13 -12.99 -26.60
N ASN A 712 22.94 -13.04 -27.92
CA ASN A 712 23.06 -11.87 -28.79
C ASN A 712 22.08 -10.75 -28.40
N MET A 713 20.92 -11.08 -27.80
CA MET A 713 20.01 -10.08 -27.25
C MET A 713 20.61 -9.34 -26.05
N CYS A 714 21.32 -10.04 -25.17
CA CYS A 714 22.03 -9.43 -24.04
C CYS A 714 23.19 -8.56 -24.53
N MET A 715 23.98 -9.11 -25.47
CA MET A 715 25.14 -8.44 -26.06
C MET A 715 24.75 -7.09 -26.65
N ALA A 716 23.59 -6.98 -27.30
CA ALA A 716 23.10 -5.75 -27.92
C ALA A 716 23.20 -4.52 -27.02
N CYS A 717 23.04 -4.70 -25.70
CA CYS A 717 23.16 -3.63 -24.71
C CYS A 717 24.46 -3.66 -23.92
N HIS A 718 25.00 -4.85 -23.65
CA HIS A 718 26.23 -5.03 -22.87
C HIS A 718 27.51 -4.90 -23.71
N THR A 719 27.46 -4.28 -24.89
CA THR A 719 28.64 -3.95 -25.72
C THR A 719 29.40 -2.70 -25.26
N GLY A 720 28.82 -1.91 -24.34
CA GLY A 720 29.29 -0.55 -24.06
C GLY A 720 28.97 0.42 -25.22
N ARG A 721 29.48 1.65 -25.13
CA ARG A 721 29.24 2.72 -26.12
C ARG A 721 30.49 3.23 -26.81
N LYS A 722 31.68 2.83 -26.35
CA LYS A 722 32.97 3.29 -26.84
C LYS A 722 33.94 2.14 -26.94
N SER A 723 34.98 2.34 -27.75
CA SER A 723 36.01 1.36 -28.03
C SER A 723 37.38 2.02 -28.10
N LYS A 724 38.41 1.20 -28.32
CA LYS A 724 39.76 1.65 -28.68
C LYS A 724 39.76 2.75 -29.75
N ALA A 725 38.92 2.63 -30.79
CA ALA A 725 38.89 3.58 -31.90
C ALA A 725 38.44 4.98 -31.47
N ASP A 726 37.52 5.09 -30.51
CA ASP A 726 37.09 6.38 -29.96
C ASP A 726 38.21 7.05 -29.17
N VAL A 727 38.98 6.28 -28.42
CA VAL A 727 40.13 6.77 -27.64
C VAL A 727 41.26 7.22 -28.58
N ASP A 728 41.54 6.48 -29.66
CA ASP A 728 42.50 6.91 -30.68
C ASP A 728 42.07 8.21 -31.39
N ALA A 729 40.75 8.44 -31.52
CA ALA A 729 40.17 9.65 -32.09
C ALA A 729 40.01 10.80 -31.06
N TYR A 730 40.37 10.59 -29.79
CA TYR A 730 40.20 11.58 -28.74
C TYR A 730 41.02 12.85 -29.01
N VAL A 731 40.41 14.00 -28.76
CA VAL A 731 41.05 15.32 -28.90
C VAL A 731 41.41 15.85 -27.50
N PRO A 732 42.70 16.03 -27.17
CA PRO A 732 43.13 16.61 -25.89
C PRO A 732 42.43 17.93 -25.58
N GLY A 733 42.05 18.14 -24.32
CA GLY A 733 41.23 19.27 -23.88
C GLY A 733 39.72 19.03 -23.94
N SER A 734 39.26 17.89 -24.46
CA SER A 734 37.84 17.50 -24.42
C SER A 734 37.44 16.96 -23.04
N ASN A 735 36.14 16.80 -22.79
CA ASN A 735 35.63 16.08 -21.61
C ASN A 735 35.70 14.57 -21.87
N PHE A 736 36.03 13.79 -20.83
CA PHE A 736 35.99 12.32 -20.82
C PHE A 736 34.68 11.72 -21.38
N GLY A 737 33.56 12.42 -21.26
CA GLY A 737 32.26 12.01 -21.81
C GLY A 737 32.29 11.61 -23.30
N SER A 738 33.22 12.13 -24.11
CA SER A 738 33.35 11.76 -25.53
C SER A 738 33.84 10.33 -25.76
N VAL A 739 34.55 9.76 -24.78
CA VAL A 739 35.14 8.42 -24.79
C VAL A 739 34.64 7.54 -23.64
N ASN A 740 33.58 7.95 -22.94
CA ASN A 740 33.06 7.15 -21.82
C ASN A 740 32.54 5.78 -22.31
N PRO A 741 33.07 4.64 -21.80
CA PRO A 741 32.69 3.30 -22.24
C PRO A 741 31.22 2.96 -21.96
N HIS A 742 30.57 3.66 -21.02
CA HIS A 742 29.22 3.37 -20.54
C HIS A 742 29.12 1.98 -19.85
N TYR A 743 28.11 1.80 -19.02
CA TYR A 743 28.18 0.83 -17.91
C TYR A 743 27.94 -0.62 -18.33
N LEU A 744 28.44 -1.56 -17.52
CA LEU A 744 28.17 -3.00 -17.63
C LEU A 744 28.48 -3.56 -19.02
N ALA A 745 29.64 -3.20 -19.59
CA ALA A 745 30.09 -3.65 -20.91
C ALA A 745 30.55 -5.14 -20.93
N ALA A 746 29.80 -6.02 -20.28
CA ALA A 746 30.16 -7.42 -20.05
C ALA A 746 30.44 -8.19 -21.34
N ALA A 747 29.69 -7.95 -22.41
CA ALA A 747 29.97 -8.58 -23.71
C ALA A 747 31.29 -8.10 -24.29
N ALA A 748 31.61 -6.80 -24.18
CA ALA A 748 32.88 -6.28 -24.66
C ALA A 748 34.08 -6.81 -23.86
N VAL A 749 33.90 -7.05 -22.57
CA VAL A 749 34.91 -7.71 -21.72
C VAL A 749 35.07 -9.19 -22.11
N MET A 750 33.97 -9.92 -22.25
CA MET A 750 33.97 -11.35 -22.60
C MET A 750 34.63 -11.62 -23.95
N PHE A 751 34.39 -10.79 -24.97
CA PHE A 751 35.00 -10.93 -26.30
C PHE A 751 36.44 -10.41 -26.38
N GLY A 752 36.95 -9.72 -25.37
CA GLY A 752 38.32 -9.23 -25.33
C GLY A 752 38.74 -8.47 -26.60
N THR A 753 39.87 -8.87 -27.19
CA THR A 753 40.42 -8.25 -28.42
C THR A 753 39.55 -8.42 -29.66
N ASP A 754 38.61 -9.37 -29.66
CA ASP A 754 37.68 -9.53 -30.78
C ASP A 754 36.68 -8.37 -30.83
N ALA A 755 36.29 -7.84 -29.66
CA ALA A 755 35.42 -6.67 -29.53
C ALA A 755 36.18 -5.34 -29.47
N GLN A 756 37.43 -5.33 -29.01
CA GLN A 756 38.24 -4.12 -28.80
C GLN A 756 37.53 -3.07 -27.92
N GLY A 757 36.82 -3.55 -26.91
CA GLY A 757 36.11 -2.71 -25.93
C GLY A 757 37.08 -1.89 -25.08
N GLY A 758 38.16 -2.52 -24.60
CA GLY A 758 39.26 -1.84 -23.91
C GLY A 758 40.19 -1.10 -24.86
N TYR A 759 41.03 -0.21 -24.31
CA TYR A 759 42.13 0.39 -25.05
C TYR A 759 43.35 -0.52 -25.08
N GLU A 760 43.65 -1.06 -26.25
CA GLU A 760 44.76 -1.96 -26.48
C GLU A 760 45.99 -1.23 -27.05
N TYR A 761 47.17 -1.56 -26.54
CA TYR A 761 48.43 -0.97 -26.97
C TYR A 761 49.04 -1.74 -28.14
N ALA A 762 49.39 -1.04 -29.22
CA ALA A 762 49.72 -1.65 -30.52
C ALA A 762 50.91 -2.63 -30.53
N ALA A 763 51.80 -2.57 -29.53
CA ALA A 763 52.96 -3.46 -29.40
C ALA A 763 52.69 -4.69 -28.51
N LYS A 764 51.45 -4.85 -28.04
CA LYS A 764 51.03 -5.88 -27.10
C LYS A 764 50.03 -6.83 -27.76
N THR A 765 49.88 -8.01 -27.19
CA THR A 765 48.87 -9.00 -27.59
C THR A 765 47.86 -9.14 -26.46
N TYR A 766 46.59 -9.17 -26.80
CA TYR A 766 45.48 -9.27 -25.86
C TYR A 766 44.71 -10.57 -26.07
N ALA A 767 44.10 -11.07 -25.00
CA ALA A 767 43.24 -12.24 -25.06
C ALA A 767 42.00 -11.98 -25.95
N GLY A 768 41.62 -12.97 -26.76
CA GLY A 768 40.37 -12.98 -27.54
C GLY A 768 39.17 -13.34 -26.67
N GLN A 769 38.09 -13.83 -27.26
CA GLN A 769 36.93 -14.26 -26.50
C GLN A 769 37.28 -15.28 -25.39
N ASN A 770 36.84 -15.02 -24.17
CA ASN A 770 36.83 -16.00 -23.09
C ASN A 770 35.66 -16.97 -23.30
N ASP A 771 36.00 -18.19 -23.73
CA ASP A 771 35.08 -19.31 -23.90
C ASP A 771 35.09 -20.27 -22.69
N PHE A 772 35.77 -19.88 -21.60
CA PHE A 772 35.95 -20.68 -20.39
C PHE A 772 36.57 -22.08 -20.62
N SER A 773 37.17 -22.33 -21.79
CA SER A 773 37.71 -23.64 -22.20
C SER A 773 39.03 -24.03 -21.50
N ALA A 774 39.61 -23.12 -20.74
CA ALA A 774 40.95 -23.25 -20.16
C ALA A 774 41.04 -24.14 -18.90
N VAL A 775 39.96 -24.80 -18.47
CA VAL A 775 39.98 -25.74 -17.32
C VAL A 775 40.40 -27.14 -17.79
N PRO A 776 41.61 -27.63 -17.48
CA PRO A 776 42.04 -28.95 -17.95
C PRO A 776 41.32 -30.06 -17.17
N GLY A 777 40.40 -30.77 -17.84
CA GLY A 777 39.77 -31.98 -17.30
C GLY A 777 38.25 -31.95 -17.19
N ASP A 778 37.62 -30.80 -17.39
CA ASP A 778 36.16 -30.62 -17.31
C ASP A 778 35.59 -30.08 -18.64
N ASP A 779 34.40 -30.57 -19.01
CA ASP A 779 33.69 -30.12 -20.21
C ASP A 779 32.97 -28.79 -19.93
N MET A 780 33.67 -27.67 -20.15
CA MET A 780 33.16 -26.31 -19.95
C MET A 780 32.32 -25.78 -21.13
N THR A 781 32.00 -26.62 -22.13
CA THR A 781 31.18 -26.24 -23.30
C THR A 781 29.72 -25.90 -22.99
N ALA A 782 29.35 -25.89 -21.70
CA ALA A 782 28.01 -25.58 -21.20
C ALA A 782 27.91 -24.24 -20.46
N PHE A 783 28.96 -23.41 -20.47
CA PHE A 783 29.00 -22.08 -19.82
C PHE A 783 29.71 -21.01 -20.67
N ASP A 784 29.70 -21.17 -22.00
CA ASP A 784 30.40 -20.27 -22.93
C ASP A 784 29.50 -19.13 -23.45
N THR A 785 28.26 -19.05 -22.99
CA THR A 785 27.30 -17.99 -23.34
C THR A 785 26.62 -17.33 -22.14
N CYS A 786 26.03 -16.15 -22.36
CA CYS A 786 25.38 -15.36 -21.30
C CYS A 786 24.21 -16.12 -20.65
N THR A 787 23.37 -16.75 -21.48
CA THR A 787 22.16 -17.45 -21.03
C THR A 787 22.48 -18.70 -20.22
N GLU A 788 23.59 -19.38 -20.50
CA GLU A 788 24.02 -20.56 -19.75
C GLU A 788 24.47 -20.26 -18.32
N CYS A 789 24.90 -19.03 -18.03
CA CYS A 789 25.23 -18.60 -16.67
C CYS A 789 24.08 -17.83 -16.02
N HIS A 790 23.51 -16.85 -16.72
CA HIS A 790 22.55 -15.91 -16.13
C HIS A 790 21.11 -16.39 -16.20
N MET A 791 20.81 -17.41 -17.01
CA MET A 791 19.48 -17.99 -17.14
C MET A 791 19.45 -19.48 -16.78
N SER A 792 20.44 -19.97 -16.02
CA SER A 792 20.48 -21.37 -15.52
C SER A 792 19.90 -21.51 -14.11
N GLY A 793 19.29 -22.67 -13.81
CA GLY A 793 18.88 -23.02 -12.44
C GLY A 793 18.31 -24.43 -12.28
N ASN A 794 18.94 -25.26 -11.45
CA ASN A 794 18.48 -26.61 -11.08
C ASN A 794 18.09 -27.51 -12.27
N GLY A 795 18.78 -27.37 -13.41
CA GLY A 795 18.47 -28.12 -14.64
C GLY A 795 17.32 -27.58 -15.49
N LYS A 796 16.88 -26.33 -15.26
CA LYS A 796 15.88 -25.60 -16.07
C LYS A 796 16.38 -24.19 -16.42
N SER A 797 15.82 -23.60 -17.47
CA SER A 797 16.01 -22.17 -17.81
C SER A 797 15.21 -21.28 -16.86
N THR A 798 15.76 -20.11 -16.49
CA THR A 798 15.16 -19.16 -15.51
C THR A 798 15.32 -17.71 -15.98
N HIS A 799 14.41 -16.82 -15.55
CA HIS A 799 14.50 -15.36 -15.77
C HIS A 799 15.12 -14.59 -14.59
N GLN A 800 15.74 -15.28 -13.63
CA GLN A 800 16.42 -14.71 -12.46
C GLN A 800 17.82 -14.18 -12.83
N LEU A 801 17.90 -13.07 -13.57
CA LEU A 801 19.17 -12.50 -14.06
C LEU A 801 20.03 -11.80 -13.00
N VAL A 802 19.61 -11.79 -11.73
CA VAL A 802 20.32 -11.09 -10.63
C VAL A 802 21.69 -11.72 -10.36
N LYS A 803 21.78 -13.06 -10.38
CA LYS A 803 23.03 -13.82 -10.19
C LYS A 803 22.89 -15.23 -10.76
N PRO A 804 23.98 -15.84 -11.24
CA PRO A 804 24.00 -17.25 -11.65
C PRO A 804 23.60 -18.20 -10.51
N ALA A 805 23.16 -19.41 -10.87
CA ALA A 805 22.85 -20.44 -9.88
C ALA A 805 24.14 -21.01 -9.27
N ILE A 806 24.27 -20.87 -7.94
CA ILE A 806 25.46 -21.33 -7.19
C ILE A 806 25.76 -22.82 -7.45
N ASN A 807 24.72 -23.65 -7.55
CA ASN A 807 24.86 -25.09 -7.75
C ASN A 807 25.56 -25.47 -9.07
N ASP A 808 25.53 -24.59 -10.07
CA ASP A 808 26.17 -24.82 -11.36
C ASP A 808 27.69 -24.57 -11.27
N CYS A 809 28.13 -23.71 -10.35
CA CYS A 809 29.53 -23.34 -10.16
C CYS A 809 30.27 -24.23 -9.14
N LEU A 810 29.55 -24.73 -8.12
CA LEU A 810 30.12 -25.53 -7.03
C LEU A 810 30.99 -26.71 -7.47
N PRO A 811 30.64 -27.51 -8.51
CA PRO A 811 31.43 -28.69 -8.87
C PRO A 811 32.89 -28.38 -9.21
N CYS A 812 33.17 -27.18 -9.73
CA CYS A 812 34.51 -26.77 -10.13
C CYS A 812 35.15 -25.80 -9.13
N HIS A 813 34.34 -24.93 -8.50
CA HIS A 813 34.82 -23.82 -7.68
C HIS A 813 34.74 -24.06 -6.17
N ALA A 814 34.30 -25.25 -5.70
CA ALA A 814 34.27 -25.56 -4.27
C ALA A 814 35.66 -25.71 -3.64
N ASP A 815 36.68 -25.99 -4.45
CA ASP A 815 38.07 -26.15 -4.03
C ASP A 815 38.95 -24.92 -4.40
N ASP A 816 38.33 -23.78 -4.71
CA ASP A 816 39.05 -22.53 -4.96
C ASP A 816 39.68 -22.03 -3.63
N PRO A 817 41.01 -21.73 -3.59
CA PRO A 817 41.70 -21.32 -2.36
C PRO A 817 41.14 -20.05 -1.70
N SER A 818 40.51 -19.18 -2.48
CA SER A 818 39.90 -17.92 -2.05
C SER A 818 38.46 -18.05 -1.55
N GLN A 819 37.84 -19.23 -1.61
CA GLN A 819 36.49 -19.43 -1.09
C GLN A 819 36.47 -19.46 0.45
N PRO A 820 35.38 -18.97 1.08
CA PRO A 820 35.23 -19.13 2.51
C PRO A 820 35.05 -20.61 2.88
N ALA A 821 35.72 -21.05 3.95
CA ALA A 821 35.72 -22.43 4.41
C ALA A 821 36.37 -23.46 3.46
N TYR A 822 37.23 -23.02 2.53
CA TYR A 822 38.12 -23.90 1.77
C TYR A 822 38.90 -24.88 2.69
N PRO A 823 39.00 -26.20 2.35
CA PRO A 823 38.50 -26.89 1.15
C PRO A 823 37.13 -27.60 1.34
N ASN A 824 36.17 -27.00 2.04
CA ASN A 824 34.84 -27.62 2.29
C ASN A 824 33.70 -26.63 2.00
N VAL A 825 33.71 -26.06 0.81
CA VAL A 825 32.70 -25.09 0.36
C VAL A 825 31.43 -25.84 -0.05
N ASP A 826 30.28 -25.30 0.34
CA ASP A 826 28.95 -25.73 -0.06
C ASP A 826 28.12 -24.55 -0.55
N ALA A 827 26.88 -24.80 -0.97
CA ALA A 827 26.00 -23.74 -1.50
C ALA A 827 25.72 -22.59 -0.53
N THR A 828 25.82 -22.82 0.79
CA THR A 828 25.48 -21.84 1.82
C THR A 828 26.62 -20.86 2.08
N ASN A 829 27.87 -21.27 1.87
CA ASN A 829 29.04 -20.44 2.10
C ASN A 829 29.71 -19.95 0.80
N PHE A 830 29.45 -20.56 -0.36
CA PHE A 830 30.00 -20.15 -1.65
C PHE A 830 29.88 -18.64 -1.94
N LYS A 831 30.95 -18.06 -2.51
CA LYS A 831 30.98 -16.67 -2.96
C LYS A 831 31.55 -16.60 -4.39
N PHE A 832 30.83 -15.94 -5.30
CA PHE A 832 31.33 -15.59 -6.63
C PHE A 832 32.62 -14.76 -6.55
N SER A 833 32.72 -13.86 -5.58
CA SER A 833 33.94 -13.07 -5.33
C SER A 833 35.14 -13.90 -4.91
N GLY A 834 34.96 -15.16 -4.51
CA GLY A 834 36.03 -16.08 -4.15
C GLY A 834 36.50 -16.95 -5.31
N ILE A 835 36.05 -16.70 -6.55
CA ILE A 835 36.42 -17.51 -7.71
C ILE A 835 37.90 -17.28 -8.07
N ARG A 836 38.65 -18.38 -8.08
CA ARG A 836 40.00 -18.55 -8.63
C ARG A 836 40.23 -20.05 -8.84
N ASN A 837 40.28 -20.47 -10.10
CA ASN A 837 40.61 -21.85 -10.44
C ASN A 837 41.96 -22.25 -9.78
N PRO A 838 42.05 -23.41 -9.07
CA PRO A 838 43.29 -23.86 -8.43
C PRO A 838 44.48 -24.03 -9.38
N ALA A 839 44.23 -24.23 -10.69
CA ALA A 839 45.25 -24.30 -11.72
C ALA A 839 45.77 -22.91 -12.15
N ASN A 840 45.02 -21.83 -11.89
CA ASN A 840 45.51 -20.48 -12.06
C ASN A 840 46.35 -20.11 -10.83
N THR A 841 47.66 -19.99 -11.02
CA THR A 841 48.63 -19.57 -9.99
C THR A 841 49.31 -18.25 -10.34
N THR A 842 48.78 -17.50 -11.29
CA THR A 842 49.36 -16.22 -11.72
C THR A 842 49.04 -15.15 -10.67
N ASP A 843 50.02 -14.33 -10.31
CA ASP A 843 49.93 -13.22 -9.35
C ASP A 843 49.97 -11.91 -10.14
N TYR A 844 48.80 -11.37 -10.50
CA TYR A 844 48.73 -10.26 -11.44
C TYR A 844 49.28 -8.98 -10.82
N ASN A 845 48.94 -8.72 -9.56
CA ASN A 845 49.36 -7.52 -8.83
C ASN A 845 50.77 -7.61 -8.21
N GLY A 846 51.41 -8.78 -8.26
CA GLY A 846 52.81 -8.97 -7.85
C GLY A 846 53.04 -8.95 -6.34
N ASN A 847 51.99 -9.11 -5.52
CA ASN A 847 52.10 -9.02 -4.06
C ASN A 847 52.60 -10.32 -3.40
N GLY A 848 52.80 -11.39 -4.18
CA GLY A 848 53.25 -12.70 -3.76
C GLY A 848 52.15 -13.66 -3.29
N ASN A 849 50.86 -13.29 -3.44
CA ASN A 849 49.71 -14.07 -2.98
C ASN A 849 48.99 -14.77 -4.15
N THR A 850 49.43 -15.98 -4.49
CA THR A 850 48.79 -16.77 -5.56
C THR A 850 47.49 -17.47 -5.14
N THR A 851 46.92 -17.12 -3.97
CA THR A 851 45.72 -17.77 -3.40
C THR A 851 44.55 -16.83 -3.16
N GLU A 852 44.73 -15.51 -3.35
CA GLU A 852 43.61 -14.57 -3.31
C GLU A 852 42.72 -14.66 -4.54
N SER A 853 41.53 -14.07 -4.46
CA SER A 853 40.58 -14.14 -5.57
C SER A 853 41.07 -13.35 -6.79
N LEU A 854 40.62 -13.71 -7.99
CA LEU A 854 40.86 -12.90 -9.19
C LEU A 854 40.23 -11.50 -9.08
N LYS A 855 39.21 -11.35 -8.23
CA LYS A 855 38.65 -10.05 -7.88
C LYS A 855 39.68 -9.19 -7.15
N ASP A 856 40.33 -9.73 -6.13
CA ASP A 856 41.31 -8.98 -5.33
C ASP A 856 42.55 -8.60 -6.17
N GLU A 857 42.98 -9.50 -7.05
CA GLU A 857 44.03 -9.23 -8.05
C GLU A 857 43.69 -8.00 -8.91
N ILE A 858 42.49 -7.98 -9.51
CA ILE A 858 42.05 -6.88 -10.37
C ILE A 858 41.83 -5.59 -9.58
N ARG A 859 41.22 -5.65 -8.39
CA ARG A 859 40.98 -4.46 -7.56
C ARG A 859 42.28 -3.82 -7.08
N ALA A 860 43.33 -4.63 -6.83
CA ALA A 860 44.66 -4.10 -6.54
C ALA A 860 45.23 -3.35 -7.75
N LEU A 861 45.15 -3.92 -8.96
CA LEU A 861 45.61 -3.27 -10.19
C LEU A 861 44.81 -1.99 -10.51
N GLU A 862 43.50 -1.98 -10.27
CA GLU A 862 42.66 -0.77 -10.42
C GLU A 862 43.12 0.34 -9.47
N ALA A 863 43.37 0.02 -8.20
CA ALA A 863 43.82 0.98 -7.19
C ALA A 863 45.21 1.55 -7.52
N ASP A 864 46.13 0.68 -7.97
CA ASP A 864 47.45 1.10 -8.42
C ASP A 864 47.38 1.97 -9.68
N LEU A 865 46.54 1.61 -10.67
CA LEU A 865 46.35 2.42 -11.88
C LEU A 865 45.74 3.78 -11.56
N LEU A 866 44.74 3.87 -10.68
CA LEU A 866 44.19 5.16 -10.25
C LEU A 866 45.29 6.04 -9.63
N THR A 867 46.11 5.44 -8.76
CA THR A 867 47.24 6.13 -8.12
C THR A 867 48.25 6.64 -9.16
N ASP A 868 48.58 5.83 -10.16
CA ASP A 868 49.50 6.20 -11.24
C ASP A 868 48.91 7.32 -12.12
N ILE A 869 47.61 7.28 -12.45
CA ILE A 869 46.90 8.33 -13.18
C ILE A 869 46.97 9.65 -12.41
N MET A 870 46.69 9.64 -11.11
CA MET A 870 46.71 10.83 -10.26
C MET A 870 48.13 11.39 -10.11
N THR A 871 49.12 10.50 -9.97
CA THR A 871 50.54 10.87 -9.92
C THR A 871 51.01 11.50 -11.23
N TYR A 872 50.62 10.93 -12.37
CA TYR A 872 50.93 11.46 -13.70
C TYR A 872 50.32 12.86 -13.90
N ALA A 873 49.05 13.02 -13.52
CA ALA A 873 48.32 14.28 -13.62
C ALA A 873 48.93 15.40 -12.74
N ALA A 874 49.31 15.06 -11.50
CA ALA A 874 49.90 16.00 -10.55
C ALA A 874 51.38 16.34 -10.83
N ASN A 875 52.05 15.64 -11.75
CA ASN A 875 53.48 15.83 -12.02
C ASN A 875 53.78 17.28 -12.48
N PRO A 876 54.56 18.08 -11.72
CA PRO A 876 54.86 19.46 -12.07
C PRO A 876 55.72 19.62 -13.33
N ALA A 877 56.43 18.57 -13.74
CA ALA A 877 57.20 18.52 -14.98
C ALA A 877 56.38 17.99 -16.18
N GLY A 878 55.14 17.53 -15.93
CA GLY A 878 54.20 16.99 -16.91
C GLY A 878 52.94 17.85 -17.02
N LEU A 879 51.77 17.25 -16.77
CA LEU A 879 50.47 17.92 -16.92
C LEU A 879 50.24 19.04 -15.89
N ASN A 880 50.74 18.88 -14.66
CA ASN A 880 50.52 19.80 -13.53
C ASN A 880 49.04 20.19 -13.35
N ALA A 881 48.15 19.20 -13.46
CA ALA A 881 46.71 19.35 -13.32
C ALA A 881 46.20 18.15 -12.48
N PRO A 882 46.15 18.26 -11.15
CA PRO A 882 45.67 17.17 -10.30
C PRO A 882 44.23 16.75 -10.64
N VAL A 883 43.94 15.45 -10.49
CA VAL A 883 42.67 14.84 -10.86
C VAL A 883 42.18 13.92 -9.75
N VAL A 884 40.85 13.79 -9.62
CA VAL A 884 40.17 12.78 -8.79
C VAL A 884 39.09 12.07 -9.60
N TYR A 885 38.79 10.83 -9.20
CA TYR A 885 37.73 10.00 -9.77
C TYR A 885 36.58 9.83 -8.77
N ASP A 886 35.35 10.01 -9.24
CA ASP A 886 34.12 9.72 -8.52
C ASP A 886 33.28 8.76 -9.37
N ASP A 887 32.94 7.57 -8.86
CA ASP A 887 32.18 6.58 -9.61
C ASP A 887 30.69 6.92 -9.71
N ALA A 888 30.16 7.72 -8.80
CA ALA A 888 28.73 8.04 -8.73
C ALA A 888 28.34 9.27 -9.57
N THR A 889 29.30 10.16 -9.87
CA THR A 889 28.99 11.47 -10.43
C THR A 889 29.54 11.66 -11.84
N TYR A 890 28.67 11.84 -12.84
CA TYR A 890 29.08 12.19 -14.20
C TYR A 890 29.74 13.59 -14.26
N PRO A 891 30.88 13.77 -14.97
CA PRO A 891 31.54 12.88 -15.93
C PRO A 891 32.68 12.01 -15.36
N TYR A 892 32.65 11.69 -14.07
CA TYR A 892 33.51 10.76 -13.34
C TYR A 892 34.92 11.25 -13.02
N TRP A 893 35.51 12.09 -13.87
CA TRP A 893 36.83 12.68 -13.64
C TRP A 893 36.71 14.18 -13.40
N PHE A 894 37.26 14.65 -12.29
CA PHE A 894 37.17 16.04 -11.84
C PHE A 894 38.54 16.61 -11.50
N ASN A 895 38.70 17.93 -11.63
CA ASN A 895 39.92 18.57 -11.16
C ASN A 895 39.98 18.48 -9.63
N ASP A 896 41.09 17.97 -9.11
CA ASP A 896 41.41 18.00 -7.69
C ASP A 896 41.97 19.38 -7.37
N THR A 897 41.10 20.23 -6.84
CA THR A 897 41.37 21.66 -6.69
C THR A 897 42.34 21.97 -5.56
N ASN A 898 42.49 21.05 -4.61
CA ASN A 898 43.38 21.19 -3.47
C ASN A 898 44.58 20.22 -3.50
N GLY A 899 44.61 19.28 -4.45
CA GLY A 899 45.71 18.36 -4.70
C GLY A 899 45.85 17.25 -3.65
N ASN A 900 44.78 16.88 -2.94
CA ASN A 900 44.82 15.91 -1.86
C ASN A 900 44.53 14.46 -2.29
N GLY A 901 44.11 14.26 -3.54
CA GLY A 901 43.80 12.97 -4.12
C GLY A 901 42.53 12.30 -3.57
N VAL A 902 41.56 13.07 -3.05
CA VAL A 902 40.24 12.55 -2.67
C VAL A 902 39.15 13.49 -3.19
N VAL A 903 37.94 12.95 -3.43
CA VAL A 903 36.82 13.77 -3.89
C VAL A 903 36.28 14.62 -2.74
N ASP A 904 36.43 15.94 -2.82
CA ASP A 904 35.89 16.86 -1.82
C ASP A 904 34.52 17.45 -2.20
N PRO A 905 33.73 17.91 -1.20
CA PRO A 905 32.48 18.63 -1.43
C PRO A 905 32.67 19.83 -2.38
N GLY A 906 32.01 19.78 -3.53
CA GLY A 906 32.06 20.84 -4.54
C GLY A 906 33.05 20.58 -5.67
N GLU A 907 33.85 19.50 -5.61
CA GLU A 907 34.72 19.09 -6.72
C GLU A 907 34.00 18.20 -7.72
N ASN A 908 33.11 17.32 -7.25
CA ASN A 908 32.29 16.44 -8.09
C ASN A 908 31.05 17.16 -8.66
N ILE A 909 31.29 18.24 -9.40
CA ILE A 909 30.24 18.98 -10.12
C ILE A 909 30.61 19.11 -11.58
N TYR A 910 29.61 19.10 -12.47
CA TYR A 910 29.84 19.17 -13.91
C TYR A 910 30.75 20.32 -14.36
N PRO A 911 30.65 21.56 -13.82
CA PRO A 911 31.57 22.66 -14.17
C PRO A 911 33.04 22.39 -13.84
N ASN A 912 33.34 21.47 -12.92
CA ASN A 912 34.69 21.09 -12.51
C ASN A 912 35.18 19.82 -13.21
N ALA A 913 34.53 19.39 -14.30
CA ALA A 913 34.96 18.26 -15.10
C ALA A 913 36.44 18.39 -15.52
N TYR A 914 37.18 17.30 -15.41
CA TYR A 914 38.58 17.26 -15.83
C TYR A 914 38.68 17.17 -17.36
N THR A 915 39.48 18.06 -17.96
CA THR A 915 39.68 18.14 -19.41
C THR A 915 41.15 18.11 -19.83
N ALA A 916 42.08 18.17 -18.87
CA ALA A 916 43.52 18.26 -19.11
C ALA A 916 44.18 16.92 -19.47
N PHE A 917 43.40 15.93 -19.94
CA PHE A 917 43.93 14.68 -20.46
C PHE A 917 44.81 14.92 -21.69
N ASP A 918 46.04 14.41 -21.66
CA ASP A 918 46.84 14.18 -22.86
C ASP A 918 46.53 12.81 -23.48
N THR A 919 47.23 12.48 -24.57
CA THR A 919 47.03 11.23 -25.30
C THR A 919 47.44 9.98 -24.52
N THR A 920 48.30 10.11 -23.52
CA THR A 920 48.78 8.99 -22.70
C THR A 920 47.79 8.74 -21.57
N MET A 921 47.47 9.78 -20.79
CA MET A 921 46.58 9.69 -19.64
C MET A 921 45.16 9.27 -20.02
N ILE A 922 44.64 9.69 -21.19
CA ILE A 922 43.26 9.33 -21.59
C ILE A 922 43.09 7.82 -21.78
N ARG A 923 44.13 7.10 -22.23
CA ARG A 923 44.10 5.65 -22.43
C ARG A 923 43.98 4.92 -21.11
N ALA A 924 44.79 5.34 -20.14
CA ALA A 924 44.75 4.84 -18.77
C ALA A 924 43.41 5.15 -18.09
N ALA A 925 42.93 6.39 -18.18
CA ALA A 925 41.63 6.78 -17.63
C ALA A 925 40.46 6.01 -18.26
N TYR A 926 40.54 5.73 -19.57
CA TYR A 926 39.57 4.90 -20.27
C TYR A 926 39.57 3.46 -19.74
N ASN A 927 40.73 2.80 -19.70
CA ASN A 927 40.85 1.42 -19.22
C ASN A 927 40.45 1.28 -17.74
N TYR A 928 40.85 2.23 -16.89
CA TYR A 928 40.39 2.29 -15.51
C TYR A 928 38.86 2.37 -15.44
N THR A 929 38.25 3.31 -16.16
CA THR A 929 36.79 3.46 -16.16
C THR A 929 36.09 2.22 -16.74
N PHE A 930 36.64 1.60 -17.79
CA PHE A 930 36.12 0.38 -18.40
C PHE A 930 36.11 -0.78 -17.39
N SER A 931 37.20 -0.97 -16.64
CA SER A 931 37.28 -2.00 -15.58
C SER A 931 36.30 -1.75 -14.43
N VAL A 932 36.23 -0.52 -13.91
CA VAL A 932 35.38 -0.20 -12.76
C VAL A 932 33.89 -0.21 -13.13
N LYS A 933 33.55 0.21 -14.35
CA LYS A 933 32.16 0.21 -14.86
C LYS A 933 31.69 -1.15 -15.37
N GLU A 934 32.59 -2.14 -15.43
CA GLU A 934 32.22 -3.56 -15.45
C GLU A 934 32.80 -4.29 -14.23
N PRO A 935 32.16 -4.17 -13.05
CA PRO A 935 32.72 -4.68 -11.79
C PRO A 935 32.90 -6.20 -11.71
N HIS A 936 32.35 -6.97 -12.66
CA HIS A 936 32.45 -8.42 -12.73
C HIS A 936 33.43 -8.93 -13.81
N GLY A 937 34.30 -8.05 -14.34
CA GLY A 937 35.34 -8.44 -15.30
C GLY A 937 36.28 -9.53 -14.79
N TYR A 938 36.40 -9.69 -13.47
CA TYR A 938 37.15 -10.78 -12.82
C TYR A 938 36.56 -12.17 -13.05
N ILE A 939 35.29 -12.27 -13.46
CA ILE A 939 34.63 -13.50 -13.90
C ILE A 939 34.61 -13.54 -15.43
N HIS A 940 34.11 -12.46 -16.05
CA HIS A 940 33.87 -12.46 -17.50
C HIS A 940 35.15 -12.58 -18.32
N HIS A 941 36.23 -11.89 -17.96
CA HIS A 941 37.53 -12.04 -18.61
C HIS A 941 38.69 -11.45 -17.78
N PRO A 942 39.14 -12.14 -16.72
CA PRO A 942 40.14 -11.60 -15.79
C PRO A 942 41.48 -11.28 -16.45
N ASP A 943 41.95 -12.14 -17.37
CA ASP A 943 43.22 -11.93 -18.08
C ASP A 943 43.20 -10.65 -18.94
N TYR A 944 42.14 -10.43 -19.72
CA TYR A 944 42.01 -9.25 -20.56
C TYR A 944 42.01 -7.96 -19.73
N ILE A 945 41.26 -7.93 -18.62
CA ILE A 945 41.25 -6.77 -17.71
C ILE A 945 42.64 -6.53 -17.11
N ALA A 946 43.32 -7.56 -16.61
CA ALA A 946 44.66 -7.44 -16.06
C ALA A 946 45.66 -6.91 -17.10
N GLN A 947 45.60 -7.41 -18.34
CA GLN A 947 46.44 -6.92 -19.46
C GLN A 947 46.23 -5.42 -19.71
N LEU A 948 44.97 -4.95 -19.78
CA LEU A 948 44.64 -3.54 -19.99
C LEU A 948 45.16 -2.65 -18.85
N LEU A 949 44.98 -3.06 -17.59
CA LEU A 949 45.41 -2.29 -16.42
C LEU A 949 46.95 -2.21 -16.32
N ILE A 950 47.65 -3.35 -16.46
CA ILE A 950 49.11 -3.40 -16.39
C ILE A 950 49.76 -2.59 -17.52
N ASP A 951 49.30 -2.76 -18.76
CA ASP A 951 49.86 -2.02 -19.89
C ASP A 951 49.55 -0.51 -19.81
N SER A 952 48.45 -0.12 -19.13
CA SER A 952 48.15 1.29 -18.88
C SER A 952 49.08 1.93 -17.85
N MET A 953 49.43 1.21 -16.79
CA MET A 953 50.46 1.65 -15.85
C MET A 953 51.83 1.77 -16.53
N GLU A 954 52.18 0.82 -17.41
CA GLU A 954 53.43 0.88 -18.19
C GLU A 954 53.47 2.12 -19.12
N ASP A 955 52.37 2.45 -19.82
CA ASP A 955 52.30 3.66 -20.69
C ASP A 955 52.42 4.97 -19.90
N LEU A 956 51.97 4.98 -18.62
CA LEU A 956 52.16 6.11 -17.71
C LEU A 956 53.60 6.22 -17.17
N GLY A 957 54.45 5.22 -17.44
CA GLY A 957 55.86 5.19 -17.07
C GLY A 957 56.19 4.37 -15.82
N THR A 958 55.25 3.56 -15.31
CA THR A 958 55.50 2.66 -14.19
C THR A 958 56.37 1.48 -14.63
N ASP A 959 57.43 1.22 -13.86
CA ASP A 959 58.27 0.03 -14.04
C ASP A 959 57.52 -1.20 -13.48
N ILE A 960 56.74 -1.84 -14.35
CA ILE A 960 55.91 -3.01 -14.01
C ILE A 960 56.76 -4.22 -13.54
N VAL A 961 58.02 -4.31 -13.96
CA VAL A 961 58.95 -5.36 -13.51
C VAL A 961 59.40 -5.09 -12.07
N ALA A 962 59.70 -3.84 -11.74
CA ALA A 962 60.04 -3.44 -10.38
C ALA A 962 58.85 -3.56 -9.42
N ARG A 963 57.61 -3.37 -9.92
CA ARG A 963 56.37 -3.61 -9.17
C ARG A 963 56.05 -5.10 -8.99
N GLY A 964 56.67 -5.98 -9.78
CA GLY A 964 56.45 -7.42 -9.71
C GLY A 964 55.20 -7.91 -10.44
N TYR A 965 54.52 -7.06 -11.20
CA TYR A 965 53.29 -7.42 -11.91
C TYR A 965 53.55 -8.55 -12.91
N VAL A 966 52.66 -9.55 -12.91
CA VAL A 966 52.69 -10.64 -13.88
C VAL A 966 51.54 -10.45 -14.86
N ARG A 967 51.88 -9.98 -16.07
CA ARG A 967 50.92 -9.87 -17.16
C ARG A 967 50.54 -11.27 -17.66
N PRO A 968 49.26 -11.66 -17.62
CA PRO A 968 48.80 -12.96 -18.13
C PRO A 968 48.85 -13.05 -19.66
#